data_AF-A0AAV4AVR0-F1
#
_entry.id   AF-A0AAV4AVR0-F1
#
_cell.length_a   1.000
_cell.length_b   1.000
_cell.length_c   1.000
_cell.angle_alpha   90.00
_cell.angle_beta   90.00
_cell.angle_gamma   90.00
#
_symmetry.space_group_name_H-M   'P 1'
#
loop_
_entity.id
_entity.type
_entity.pdbx_description
1 polymer ?
#
loop_
_entity_poly.entity_id
_entity_poly.type
_entity_poly.pdbx_seq_one_letter_code
_entity_poly.pdbx_strand_id
1 'polypeptide(L)'
;AGYIQTNEELLFVVPSAISAAASDSNLAHVLYTCEEIQNTMLETGLKADSTARHIGRRRRSSKEPKYLEVMVAVDHSVVEEIGSKEKTQDYVMVLMNIANSVYQHHSLGQDIKVVVVKIIFLTKRQQKQVLTRNDAYRTVNKFCDWSMRRIPIGQPAHYDISVLITKEVLGPSGYAPITGLCNPVRSCAVVKEEGFSTGFIIAHEMAHVFGLFHDGHGNNCYGRAYQNAMMAPLVESKLNNFWWSTCSKRRMEEMVPYLYCLNNKPNIMVKDHYALDAPADFSPELGRPYSLDFQCSMEFGKQFKLCPHVYGDPCHSLWCSSTSRPYMCRTKRGPPMTGSRCGRDRECLNQRCQYVGTMQPVDGNWGLWASWTDCSSECGVGIRKRSRVCNNPAPAYNGKKCEGPDWDWETCVNKTCLSYTDNRAGECTVWDGLQIRYGTHNWQPFEGQNASSLCKQTCRSSVSREILTINVDVADGIPCSYSGNNSNICREGECLTVGCDGKINSTKKEDMCGVCGGDGSTCKIVEGMVSRMPKSGEEYLYIITLPSGARDVHVEETNRSAHFFALSDLRYGSFGLGGDKKQSSSTKFVYVGAMFDYKLTTSKHNESMTSPGPIRHDVRVMLYPNRLLKKSAVFFRYTVPKDDFTLEKNKYIWKFKSWSSCSVTCGTGQQTILYKCLDKDSKEEMDEKYCRFLKAPRKDKVRCSRDQCGLVSFNFVMANNYSECDADCGKSGLQTQMYFCEKTQASGSYSQVDTSYCSHLTPPKVRRKCRAPPCNSTVHFQWSISETWSDCPCGANNFQTRNVTCQRVSIQRKLEGKTESIEETDEGDCINLPENPAIKRPCKGLPCGPM
;
A
#
# COMPACT_ATOMS: atom_id res chain seq x y z
N ALA A 1 6.90 -11.22 -26.97
CA ALA A 1 6.63 -9.98 -27.74
C ALA A 1 7.94 -9.23 -27.88
N GLY A 2 8.20 -8.58 -29.00
CA GLY A 2 9.47 -7.89 -29.25
C GLY A 2 9.43 -7.01 -30.49
N TYR A 3 10.41 -6.14 -30.63
CA TYR A 3 10.50 -5.23 -31.76
C TYR A 3 11.37 -5.82 -32.88
N ILE A 4 10.91 -5.68 -34.12
CA ILE A 4 11.67 -5.96 -35.33
C ILE A 4 11.86 -4.65 -36.07
N GLN A 5 13.11 -4.28 -36.32
CA GLN A 5 13.48 -3.12 -37.13
C GLN A 5 13.55 -3.56 -38.59
N THR A 6 12.73 -2.97 -39.45
CA THR A 6 12.91 -3.05 -40.90
C THR A 6 13.64 -1.81 -41.39
N ASN A 7 13.96 -1.75 -42.70
CA ASN A 7 14.60 -0.59 -43.32
C ASN A 7 13.71 0.66 -43.30
N GLU A 8 12.40 0.52 -43.10
CA GLU A 8 11.42 1.59 -43.24
C GLU A 8 10.68 1.91 -41.93
N GLU A 9 10.54 0.94 -41.01
CA GLU A 9 9.79 1.14 -39.75
C GLU A 9 10.15 0.13 -38.64
N LEU A 10 9.73 0.45 -37.41
CA LEU A 10 9.86 -0.41 -36.24
C LEU A 10 8.52 -1.08 -35.95
N LEU A 11 8.48 -2.42 -36.06
CA LEU A 11 7.26 -3.21 -35.85
C LEU A 11 7.29 -3.91 -34.50
N PHE A 12 6.21 -3.81 -33.75
CA PHE A 12 6.05 -4.54 -32.49
C PHE A 12 5.31 -5.86 -32.74
N VAL A 13 5.96 -6.98 -32.41
CA VAL A 13 5.45 -8.33 -32.68
C VAL A 13 4.93 -8.94 -31.38
N VAL A 14 3.67 -9.31 -31.35
CA VAL A 14 3.06 -10.05 -30.23
C VAL A 14 2.52 -11.40 -30.72
N PRO A 15 2.60 -12.46 -29.91
CA PRO A 15 1.90 -13.71 -30.17
C PRO A 15 0.39 -13.47 -30.27
N SER A 16 -0.28 -14.11 -31.23
CA SER A 16 -1.73 -13.95 -31.47
C SER A 16 -2.58 -14.27 -30.22
N ALA A 17 -2.08 -15.13 -29.33
CA ALA A 17 -2.70 -15.47 -28.05
C ALA A 17 -2.84 -14.30 -27.04
N ILE A 18 -2.21 -13.15 -27.31
CA ILE A 18 -2.20 -11.97 -26.42
C ILE A 18 -3.02 -10.80 -27.01
N SER A 19 -3.40 -10.86 -28.28
CA SER A 19 -4.18 -9.81 -28.95
C SER A 19 -5.67 -10.12 -28.93
N ALA A 20 -6.50 -9.18 -28.45
CA ALA A 20 -7.96 -9.30 -28.47
C ALA A 20 -8.58 -9.17 -29.88
N ALA A 21 -7.76 -8.93 -30.92
CA ALA A 21 -8.22 -8.62 -32.28
C ALA A 21 -8.14 -9.80 -33.28
N ALA A 22 -7.68 -10.99 -32.87
CA ALA A 22 -7.55 -12.13 -33.79
C ALA A 22 -8.69 -13.14 -33.61
N SER A 23 -9.74 -13.03 -34.44
CA SER A 23 -10.75 -14.09 -34.60
C SER A 23 -10.35 -15.16 -35.62
N ASP A 24 -9.09 -15.16 -36.10
CA ASP A 24 -8.63 -16.03 -37.17
C ASP A 24 -7.51 -16.97 -36.68
N SER A 25 -7.79 -18.28 -36.68
CA SER A 25 -7.00 -19.32 -36.00
C SER A 25 -5.70 -19.72 -36.72
N ASN A 26 -5.31 -19.00 -37.77
CA ASN A 26 -4.17 -19.34 -38.62
C ASN A 26 -2.95 -18.40 -38.50
N LEU A 27 -3.01 -17.38 -37.61
CA LEU A 27 -1.90 -16.44 -37.42
C LEU A 27 -1.19 -16.69 -36.08
N ALA A 28 0.13 -16.97 -36.13
CA ALA A 28 0.95 -17.18 -34.92
C ALA A 28 1.31 -15.88 -34.21
N HIS A 29 1.39 -14.76 -34.95
CA HIS A 29 1.81 -13.45 -34.45
C HIS A 29 0.99 -12.32 -35.11
N VAL A 30 0.80 -11.24 -34.37
CA VAL A 30 0.20 -9.98 -34.82
C VAL A 30 1.28 -8.90 -34.76
N LEU A 31 1.37 -8.10 -35.81
CA LEU A 31 2.33 -7.01 -35.99
C LEU A 31 1.61 -5.68 -35.78
N TYR A 32 2.22 -4.78 -35.04
CA TYR A 32 1.71 -3.42 -34.81
C TYR A 32 2.71 -2.40 -35.34
N THR A 33 2.20 -1.43 -36.09
CA THR A 33 2.95 -0.21 -36.43
C THR A 33 2.92 0.77 -35.25
N CYS A 34 3.90 1.67 -35.18
CA CYS A 34 3.97 2.64 -34.07
C CYS A 34 2.75 3.58 -34.00
N GLU A 35 2.06 3.87 -35.11
CA GLU A 35 0.85 4.70 -35.13
C GLU A 35 -0.38 3.96 -34.56
N GLU A 36 -0.51 2.66 -34.79
CA GLU A 36 -1.65 1.86 -34.31
C GLU A 36 -1.67 1.72 -32.78
N ILE A 37 -0.48 1.69 -32.15
CA ILE A 37 -0.31 1.62 -30.68
C ILE A 37 -0.81 2.92 -30.01
N GLN A 38 -0.66 4.08 -30.66
CA GLN A 38 -1.14 5.35 -30.09
C GLN A 38 -2.66 5.42 -30.05
N ASN A 39 -3.35 4.87 -31.05
CA ASN A 39 -4.81 4.88 -31.10
C ASN A 39 -5.46 3.88 -30.14
N THR A 40 -4.85 2.70 -29.89
CA THR A 40 -5.38 1.73 -28.91
C THR A 40 -5.21 2.18 -27.45
N MET A 41 -4.22 3.03 -27.17
CA MET A 41 -3.97 3.62 -25.85
C MET A 41 -4.96 4.74 -25.49
N LEU A 42 -5.63 5.37 -26.46
CA LEU A 42 -6.60 6.44 -26.21
C LEU A 42 -8.00 5.93 -25.80
N GLU A 43 -8.40 4.74 -26.25
CA GLU A 43 -9.75 4.20 -25.97
C GLU A 43 -9.87 3.44 -24.63
N THR A 44 -8.76 3.03 -24.01
CA THR A 44 -8.80 2.14 -22.82
C THR A 44 -8.67 2.84 -21.47
N GLY A 45 -8.54 4.17 -21.41
CA GLY A 45 -8.72 4.94 -20.17
C GLY A 45 -7.86 4.50 -18.96
N LEU A 46 -6.71 3.85 -19.20
CA LEU A 46 -5.78 3.45 -18.15
C LEU A 46 -4.82 4.61 -17.87
N LYS A 47 -5.09 5.33 -16.77
CA LYS A 47 -4.14 6.31 -16.21
C LYS A 47 -2.81 5.60 -15.93
N ALA A 48 -1.79 5.88 -16.75
CA ALA A 48 -0.41 5.64 -16.40
C ALA A 48 0.00 6.66 -15.32
N ASP A 49 -0.34 6.37 -14.06
CA ASP A 49 0.21 7.09 -12.92
C ASP A 49 0.60 6.13 -11.80
N SER A 50 1.77 6.42 -11.21
CA SER A 50 2.33 5.92 -9.93
C SER A 50 3.37 4.79 -9.83
N THR A 51 3.86 4.10 -10.88
CA THR A 51 4.97 3.13 -10.69
C THR A 51 6.37 3.62 -11.07
N ALA A 52 6.49 4.78 -11.75
CA ALA A 52 7.79 5.36 -12.13
C ALA A 52 8.35 6.38 -11.10
N ARG A 53 7.63 6.66 -10.01
CA ARG A 53 8.02 7.68 -9.00
C ARG A 53 8.67 7.12 -7.73
N HIS A 54 8.72 5.80 -7.53
CA HIS A 54 9.29 5.20 -6.30
C HIS A 54 10.67 4.53 -6.46
N ILE A 55 11.28 4.56 -7.65
CA ILE A 55 12.65 4.06 -7.88
C ILE A 55 13.71 5.18 -7.73
N GLY A 56 13.27 6.44 -7.56
CA GLY A 56 14.11 7.64 -7.55
C GLY A 56 14.79 8.01 -6.21
N ARG A 57 14.98 7.08 -5.27
CA ARG A 57 15.64 7.39 -3.98
C ARG A 57 16.59 6.27 -3.49
N ARG A 58 17.67 6.01 -4.26
CA ARG A 58 18.87 5.28 -3.76
C ARG A 58 20.15 6.13 -3.86
N ARG A 59 20.35 6.96 -2.83
CA ARG A 59 21.47 6.84 -1.88
C ARG A 59 22.88 6.55 -2.44
N ARG A 60 23.60 7.61 -2.83
CA ARG A 60 25.08 7.72 -2.85
C ARG A 60 25.64 7.46 -1.43
N SER A 61 26.04 6.22 -1.14
CA SER A 61 27.36 6.02 -0.50
C SER A 61 28.37 6.47 -1.56
N SER A 62 29.56 6.97 -1.20
CA SER A 62 30.63 7.21 -2.17
C SER A 62 30.90 5.87 -2.82
N LYS A 63 30.18 5.61 -3.92
CA LYS A 63 30.31 4.40 -4.70
C LYS A 63 31.79 4.31 -4.97
N GLU A 64 32.41 3.19 -4.59
CA GLU A 64 33.76 2.96 -5.08
C GLU A 64 33.75 3.21 -6.59
N PRO A 65 34.68 4.03 -7.09
CA PRO A 65 34.69 4.42 -8.48
C PRO A 65 34.72 3.15 -9.32
N LYS A 66 33.85 3.10 -10.33
CA LYS A 66 33.88 2.03 -11.32
C LYS A 66 35.05 2.26 -12.25
N TYR A 67 35.78 1.23 -12.59
CA TYR A 67 36.90 1.33 -13.51
C TYR A 67 36.47 0.77 -14.86
N LEU A 68 36.76 1.46 -15.94
CA LEU A 68 36.51 1.01 -17.29
C LEU A 68 37.85 0.85 -17.99
N GLU A 69 38.31 -0.40 -18.08
CA GLU A 69 39.59 -0.77 -18.67
C GLU A 69 39.47 -0.83 -20.20
N VAL A 70 40.16 0.07 -20.89
CA VAL A 70 40.06 0.25 -22.35
C VAL A 70 41.33 -0.19 -23.06
N MET A 71 41.19 -1.11 -24.02
CA MET A 71 42.23 -1.38 -25.02
C MET A 71 41.97 -0.52 -26.27
N VAL A 72 42.93 0.34 -26.62
CA VAL A 72 42.82 1.17 -27.83
C VAL A 72 43.62 0.54 -28.96
N ALA A 73 42.98 0.31 -30.10
CA ALA A 73 43.65 -0.03 -31.35
C ALA A 73 43.66 1.18 -32.27
N VAL A 74 44.80 1.49 -32.86
CA VAL A 74 44.98 2.62 -33.77
C VAL A 74 45.44 2.07 -35.10
N ASP A 75 44.73 2.38 -36.17
CA ASP A 75 45.11 1.92 -37.49
C ASP A 75 46.33 2.67 -38.06
N HIS A 76 46.85 2.23 -39.21
CA HIS A 76 48.04 2.83 -39.79
C HIS A 76 47.78 4.24 -40.33
N SER A 77 46.56 4.53 -40.77
CA SER A 77 46.19 5.82 -41.37
C SER A 77 46.29 6.98 -40.38
N VAL A 78 45.92 6.76 -39.11
CA VAL A 78 46.07 7.77 -38.04
C VAL A 78 47.55 8.06 -37.73
N VAL A 79 48.38 7.01 -37.68
CA VAL A 79 49.83 7.15 -37.40
C VAL A 79 50.53 7.94 -38.51
N GLU A 80 50.14 7.71 -39.77
CA GLU A 80 50.65 8.44 -40.94
C GLU A 80 50.24 9.93 -40.94
N GLU A 81 49.04 10.23 -40.44
CA GLU A 81 48.58 11.61 -40.30
C GLU A 81 49.41 12.38 -39.26
N ILE A 82 49.60 11.80 -38.07
CA ILE A 82 50.32 12.43 -36.95
C ILE A 82 51.85 12.39 -37.14
N GLY A 83 52.36 11.41 -37.89
CA GLY A 83 53.74 11.31 -38.36
C GLY A 83 54.66 10.41 -37.53
N SER A 84 54.25 9.94 -36.36
CA SER A 84 55.02 8.94 -35.57
C SER A 84 54.14 8.21 -34.56
N LYS A 85 54.54 7.00 -34.15
CA LYS A 85 53.82 6.23 -33.12
C LYS A 85 53.82 6.92 -31.76
N GLU A 86 54.95 7.53 -31.36
CA GLU A 86 55.11 8.23 -30.08
C GLU A 86 54.13 9.41 -29.98
N LYS A 87 54.13 10.31 -30.97
CA LYS A 87 53.16 11.43 -31.00
C LYS A 87 51.72 10.95 -31.11
N THR A 88 51.48 9.83 -31.80
CA THR A 88 50.14 9.24 -31.89
C THR A 88 49.69 8.69 -30.54
N GLN A 89 50.61 8.11 -29.76
CA GLN A 89 50.32 7.66 -28.41
C GLN A 89 49.90 8.82 -27.52
N ASP A 90 50.65 9.92 -27.52
CA ASP A 90 50.31 11.13 -26.75
C ASP A 90 48.96 11.70 -27.19
N TYR A 91 48.69 11.73 -28.49
CA TYR A 91 47.42 12.17 -29.04
C TYR A 91 46.25 11.30 -28.57
N VAL A 92 46.40 9.97 -28.64
CA VAL A 92 45.39 9.01 -28.16
C VAL A 92 45.13 9.19 -26.67
N MET A 93 46.18 9.42 -25.88
CA MET A 93 46.03 9.69 -24.46
C MET A 93 45.21 10.95 -24.19
N VAL A 94 45.35 12.01 -24.99
CA VAL A 94 44.49 13.19 -24.89
C VAL A 94 43.03 12.85 -25.22
N LEU A 95 42.78 12.12 -26.31
CA LEU A 95 41.41 11.70 -26.68
C LEU A 95 40.76 10.87 -25.57
N MET A 96 41.50 9.94 -24.98
CA MET A 96 41.02 9.10 -23.88
C MET A 96 40.83 9.90 -22.59
N ASN A 97 41.64 10.94 -22.35
CA ASN A 97 41.40 11.84 -21.23
C ASN A 97 40.15 12.70 -21.43
N ILE A 98 39.84 13.06 -22.68
CA ILE A 98 38.56 13.70 -23.03
C ILE A 98 37.40 12.76 -22.69
N ALA A 99 37.46 11.51 -23.16
CA ALA A 99 36.45 10.51 -22.83
C ALA A 99 36.32 10.28 -21.31
N ASN A 100 37.44 10.19 -20.58
CA ASN A 100 37.45 10.06 -19.13
C ASN A 100 36.74 11.23 -18.44
N SER A 101 37.02 12.47 -18.88
CA SER A 101 36.36 13.67 -18.36
C SER A 101 34.85 13.66 -18.62
N VAL A 102 34.42 13.15 -19.79
CA VAL A 102 32.99 12.97 -20.10
C VAL A 102 32.33 11.97 -19.15
N TYR A 103 32.97 10.83 -18.86
CA TYR A 103 32.45 9.83 -17.91
C TYR A 103 32.53 10.28 -16.45
N GLN A 104 33.45 11.17 -16.11
CA GLN A 104 33.56 11.80 -14.79
C GLN A 104 32.59 12.99 -14.62
N HIS A 105 31.90 13.41 -15.68
CA HIS A 105 30.98 14.54 -15.60
C HIS A 105 29.78 14.23 -14.71
N HIS A 106 29.51 15.15 -13.76
CA HIS A 106 28.51 14.98 -12.71
C HIS A 106 27.09 14.65 -13.21
N SER A 107 26.73 15.07 -14.43
CA SER A 107 25.42 14.80 -15.03
C SER A 107 25.19 13.32 -15.35
N LEU A 108 26.23 12.47 -15.42
CA LEU A 108 26.07 11.03 -15.67
C LEU A 108 25.43 10.29 -14.50
N GLY A 109 25.58 10.81 -13.28
CA GLY A 109 25.08 10.18 -12.06
C GLY A 109 25.92 8.99 -11.54
N GLN A 110 26.96 8.57 -12.26
CA GLN A 110 27.89 7.50 -11.89
C GLN A 110 29.33 8.01 -11.85
N ASP A 111 30.16 7.46 -10.96
CA ASP A 111 31.60 7.71 -10.92
C ASP A 111 32.30 6.57 -11.68
N ILE A 112 32.58 6.79 -12.96
CA ILE A 112 33.25 5.84 -13.87
C ILE A 112 34.59 6.43 -14.29
N LYS A 113 35.68 5.79 -13.90
CA LYS A 113 37.06 6.14 -14.27
C LYS A 113 37.52 5.30 -15.44
N VAL A 114 37.78 5.95 -16.57
CA VAL A 114 38.32 5.31 -17.76
C VAL A 114 39.83 5.11 -17.55
N VAL A 115 40.33 3.92 -17.86
CA VAL A 115 41.76 3.57 -17.72
C VAL A 115 42.23 2.91 -19.00
N VAL A 116 43.29 3.44 -19.62
CA VAL A 116 43.85 2.83 -20.82
C VAL A 116 44.84 1.75 -20.40
N VAL A 117 44.51 0.49 -20.70
CA VAL A 117 45.35 -0.64 -20.32
C VAL A 117 46.36 -1.03 -21.38
N LYS A 118 46.11 -0.67 -22.64
CA LYS A 118 47.01 -0.96 -23.76
C LYS A 118 46.66 -0.14 -25.00
N ILE A 119 47.69 0.31 -25.73
CA ILE A 119 47.56 0.92 -27.06
C ILE A 119 48.24 0.00 -28.09
N ILE A 120 47.51 -0.40 -29.13
CA ILE A 120 48.00 -1.29 -30.19
C ILE A 120 47.97 -0.57 -31.53
N PHE A 121 49.14 -0.39 -32.15
CA PHE A 121 49.25 0.14 -33.51
C PHE A 121 49.13 -0.98 -34.54
N LEU A 122 48.08 -0.95 -35.36
CA LEU A 122 47.86 -1.95 -36.41
C LEU A 122 48.85 -1.74 -37.57
N THR A 123 49.37 -2.85 -38.08
CA THR A 123 50.07 -2.87 -39.37
C THR A 123 49.08 -2.70 -40.52
N LYS A 124 49.56 -2.26 -41.71
CA LYS A 124 48.74 -2.20 -42.94
C LYS A 124 48.02 -3.52 -43.23
N ARG A 125 48.64 -4.67 -42.91
CA ARG A 125 48.02 -5.99 -43.08
C ARG A 125 46.86 -6.21 -42.11
N GLN A 126 47.04 -5.90 -40.83
CA GLN A 126 45.99 -6.03 -39.81
C GLN A 126 44.85 -5.05 -40.05
N GLN A 127 45.15 -3.82 -40.48
CA GLN A 127 44.16 -2.82 -40.86
C GLN A 127 43.21 -3.38 -41.94
N LYS A 128 43.74 -4.00 -43.00
CA LYS A 128 42.92 -4.63 -44.06
C LYS A 128 42.07 -5.81 -43.57
N GLN A 129 42.43 -6.43 -42.45
CA GLN A 129 41.65 -7.54 -41.87
C GLN A 129 40.45 -7.04 -41.08
N VAL A 130 40.59 -5.90 -40.38
CA VAL A 130 39.54 -5.36 -39.50
C VAL A 130 38.65 -4.34 -40.19
N LEU A 131 39.19 -3.50 -41.08
CA LEU A 131 38.44 -2.43 -41.74
C LEU A 131 37.74 -2.91 -43.02
N THR A 132 36.49 -2.46 -43.19
CA THR A 132 35.73 -2.56 -44.42
C THR A 132 35.25 -1.16 -44.81
N ARG A 133 35.68 -0.67 -45.97
CA ARG A 133 35.39 0.69 -46.42
C ARG A 133 33.88 0.93 -46.52
N ASN A 134 33.40 2.05 -45.99
CA ASN A 134 31.98 2.46 -45.97
C ASN A 134 31.02 1.45 -45.32
N ASP A 135 31.51 0.53 -44.51
CA ASP A 135 30.70 -0.50 -43.85
C ASP A 135 31.09 -0.59 -42.37
N ALA A 136 30.54 0.34 -41.58
CA ALA A 136 30.79 0.43 -40.14
C ALA A 136 30.34 -0.82 -39.39
N TYR A 137 29.21 -1.43 -39.79
CA TYR A 137 28.68 -2.64 -39.17
C TYR A 137 29.62 -3.84 -39.36
N ARG A 138 30.08 -4.09 -40.59
CA ARG A 138 31.01 -5.19 -40.85
C ARG A 138 32.39 -4.93 -40.23
N THR A 139 32.80 -3.66 -40.18
CA THR A 139 34.04 -3.25 -39.55
C THR A 139 34.03 -3.49 -38.05
N VAL A 140 32.94 -3.11 -37.34
CA VAL A 140 32.85 -3.38 -35.89
C VAL A 140 32.90 -4.88 -35.62
N ASN A 141 32.14 -5.70 -36.34
CA ASN A 141 32.11 -7.15 -36.11
C ASN A 141 33.49 -7.80 -36.31
N LYS A 142 34.19 -7.44 -37.41
CA LYS A 142 35.56 -7.92 -37.65
C LYS A 142 36.54 -7.45 -36.58
N PHE A 143 36.39 -6.23 -36.10
CA PHE A 143 37.24 -5.68 -35.04
C PHE A 143 36.96 -6.36 -33.69
N CYS A 144 35.70 -6.61 -33.33
CA CYS A 144 35.31 -7.35 -32.14
C CYS A 144 35.96 -8.74 -32.14
N ASP A 145 35.82 -9.50 -33.23
CA ASP A 145 36.43 -10.82 -33.39
C ASP A 145 37.96 -10.75 -33.28
N TRP A 146 38.58 -9.73 -33.91
CA TRP A 146 40.02 -9.54 -33.86
C TRP A 146 40.50 -9.21 -32.45
N SER A 147 39.77 -8.37 -31.72
CA SER A 147 40.09 -7.93 -30.36
C SER A 147 39.99 -9.10 -29.36
N MET A 148 38.95 -9.92 -29.47
CA MET A 148 38.74 -11.10 -28.63
C MET A 148 39.90 -12.09 -28.74
N ARG A 149 40.44 -12.31 -29.95
CA ARG A 149 41.60 -13.18 -30.19
C ARG A 149 42.92 -12.67 -29.61
N ARG A 150 42.94 -11.48 -29.02
CA ARG A 150 44.10 -10.92 -28.31
C ARG A 150 44.07 -11.19 -26.80
N ILE A 151 42.98 -11.74 -26.27
CA ILE A 151 42.89 -12.17 -24.88
C ILE A 151 43.61 -13.53 -24.75
N PRO A 152 44.68 -13.66 -23.94
CA PRO A 152 45.38 -14.93 -23.75
C PRO A 152 44.48 -16.00 -23.14
N ILE A 153 44.60 -17.25 -23.62
CA ILE A 153 43.79 -18.38 -23.14
C ILE A 153 44.13 -18.65 -21.66
N GLY A 154 43.10 -18.68 -20.80
CA GLY A 154 43.24 -19.00 -19.38
C GLY A 154 43.59 -17.83 -18.46
N GLN A 155 43.66 -16.60 -18.99
CA GLN A 155 43.76 -15.37 -18.18
C GLN A 155 42.45 -14.57 -18.24
N PRO A 156 42.05 -13.86 -17.17
CA PRO A 156 40.92 -12.94 -17.23
C PRO A 156 41.14 -11.90 -18.34
N ALA A 157 40.06 -11.43 -18.97
CA ALA A 157 40.11 -10.36 -19.95
C ALA A 157 40.85 -9.16 -19.33
N HIS A 158 41.94 -8.73 -19.96
CA HIS A 158 42.78 -7.63 -19.46
C HIS A 158 42.14 -6.25 -19.71
N TYR A 159 41.00 -6.21 -20.40
CA TYR A 159 40.24 -4.99 -20.71
C TYR A 159 38.75 -5.29 -20.73
N ASP A 160 37.94 -4.28 -20.41
CA ASP A 160 36.48 -4.32 -20.39
C ASP A 160 35.89 -4.00 -21.76
N ILE A 161 36.55 -3.12 -22.52
CA ILE A 161 36.13 -2.67 -23.85
C ILE A 161 37.32 -2.38 -24.75
N SER A 162 37.14 -2.62 -26.04
CA SER A 162 38.11 -2.27 -27.09
C SER A 162 37.60 -1.17 -28.01
N VAL A 163 38.47 -0.24 -28.39
CA VAL A 163 38.11 0.88 -29.29
C VAL A 163 39.10 0.95 -30.45
N LEU A 164 38.61 0.90 -31.69
CA LEU A 164 39.41 1.13 -32.89
C LEU A 164 39.29 2.58 -33.35
N ILE A 165 40.41 3.28 -33.51
CA ILE A 165 40.49 4.63 -34.07
C ILE A 165 41.08 4.57 -35.47
N THR A 166 40.41 5.16 -36.46
CA THR A 166 40.80 5.13 -37.88
C THR A 166 40.50 6.43 -38.63
N LYS A 167 41.33 6.82 -39.61
CA LYS A 167 41.00 7.89 -40.58
C LYS A 167 40.19 7.38 -41.78
N GLU A 168 39.98 6.08 -41.91
CA GLU A 168 39.20 5.50 -43.01
C GLU A 168 37.72 5.87 -42.92
N VAL A 169 37.06 5.94 -44.08
CA VAL A 169 35.64 6.29 -44.15
C VAL A 169 34.77 5.08 -43.79
N LEU A 170 33.97 5.23 -42.73
CA LEU A 170 33.07 4.18 -42.21
C LEU A 170 31.61 4.36 -42.64
N GLY A 171 31.22 5.57 -43.06
CA GLY A 171 29.82 6.01 -43.20
C GLY A 171 29.47 6.98 -42.06
N PRO A 172 29.01 6.50 -40.90
CA PRO A 172 28.91 7.30 -39.66
C PRO A 172 30.29 7.59 -39.05
N SER A 173 30.35 8.54 -38.10
CA SER A 173 31.60 8.87 -37.38
C SER A 173 31.99 7.84 -36.31
N GLY A 174 31.10 6.94 -35.94
CA GLY A 174 31.34 5.85 -35.01
C GLY A 174 30.27 4.77 -35.14
N TYR A 175 30.58 3.57 -34.63
CA TYR A 175 29.61 2.49 -34.52
C TYR A 175 30.00 1.52 -33.39
N ALA A 176 29.03 1.15 -32.56
CA ALA A 176 29.16 0.15 -31.52
C ALA A 176 27.88 -0.67 -31.33
N PRO A 177 27.97 -1.93 -30.87
CA PRO A 177 26.80 -2.70 -30.46
C PRO A 177 26.13 -2.03 -29.26
N ILE A 178 24.80 -1.88 -29.29
CA ILE A 178 24.04 -1.50 -28.11
C ILE A 178 23.98 -2.70 -27.18
N THR A 179 24.38 -2.53 -25.93
CA THR A 179 24.58 -3.59 -24.92
C THR A 179 25.63 -4.63 -25.33
N GLY A 180 26.70 -4.72 -24.55
CA GLY A 180 27.78 -5.66 -24.84
C GLY A 180 28.96 -5.58 -23.89
N LEU A 181 28.96 -4.62 -22.95
CA LEU A 181 30.05 -4.44 -22.00
C LEU A 181 30.19 -5.67 -21.10
N CYS A 182 31.44 -6.01 -20.76
CA CYS A 182 31.82 -7.25 -20.06
C CYS A 182 31.61 -8.55 -20.87
N ASN A 183 31.16 -8.48 -22.12
CA ASN A 183 31.11 -9.61 -23.04
C ASN A 183 32.18 -9.45 -24.14
N PRO A 184 33.25 -10.26 -24.15
CA PRO A 184 34.36 -10.14 -25.10
C PRO A 184 33.98 -10.17 -26.58
N VAL A 185 32.82 -10.75 -26.93
CA VAL A 185 32.34 -10.84 -28.32
C VAL A 185 31.72 -9.52 -28.79
N ARG A 186 31.22 -8.68 -27.87
CA ARG A 186 30.45 -7.47 -28.17
C ARG A 186 30.98 -6.20 -27.47
N SER A 187 32.05 -6.31 -26.68
CA SER A 187 32.72 -5.22 -25.95
C SER A 187 33.72 -4.47 -26.84
N CYS A 188 33.21 -3.80 -27.87
CA CYS A 188 34.00 -3.22 -28.95
C CYS A 188 33.30 -2.01 -29.58
N ALA A 189 34.08 -1.03 -30.00
CA ALA A 189 33.60 0.13 -30.75
C ALA A 189 34.60 0.50 -31.85
N VAL A 190 34.11 1.10 -32.93
CA VAL A 190 34.95 1.66 -33.99
C VAL A 190 34.60 3.13 -34.17
N VAL A 191 35.62 3.98 -34.20
CA VAL A 191 35.50 5.42 -34.23
C VAL A 191 36.37 6.00 -35.34
N LYS A 192 35.80 6.94 -36.09
CA LYS A 192 36.51 7.73 -37.08
C LYS A 192 37.22 8.90 -36.40
N GLU A 193 38.48 9.07 -36.72
CA GLU A 193 39.33 10.16 -36.22
C GLU A 193 39.03 11.46 -36.97
N GLU A 194 38.68 12.49 -36.21
CA GLU A 194 38.10 13.74 -36.69
C GLU A 194 38.65 14.99 -35.97
N GLY A 195 39.81 14.89 -35.31
CA GLY A 195 40.41 15.89 -34.44
C GLY A 195 40.13 15.60 -32.96
N PHE A 196 40.37 16.58 -32.08
CA PHE A 196 40.20 16.38 -30.64
C PHE A 196 38.74 16.08 -30.22
N SER A 197 37.76 16.46 -31.05
CA SER A 197 36.36 16.06 -30.84
C SER A 197 36.13 14.55 -30.92
N THR A 198 37.09 13.78 -31.44
CA THR A 198 37.04 12.30 -31.46
C THR A 198 36.86 11.73 -30.05
N GLY A 199 37.36 12.40 -29.00
CA GLY A 199 37.15 11.97 -27.62
C GLY A 199 35.67 11.89 -27.22
N PHE A 200 34.82 12.79 -27.74
CA PHE A 200 33.37 12.73 -27.54
C PHE A 200 32.75 11.56 -28.30
N ILE A 201 33.20 11.29 -29.52
CA ILE A 201 32.70 10.17 -30.32
C ILE A 201 33.07 8.84 -29.62
N ILE A 202 34.30 8.73 -29.10
CA ILE A 202 34.72 7.57 -28.29
C ILE A 202 33.78 7.37 -27.10
N ALA A 203 33.51 8.42 -26.32
CA ALA A 203 32.59 8.33 -25.18
C ALA A 203 31.15 7.95 -25.59
N HIS A 204 30.67 8.47 -26.72
CA HIS A 204 29.35 8.14 -27.28
C HIS A 204 29.23 6.65 -27.63
N GLU A 205 30.18 6.13 -28.41
CA GLU A 205 30.16 4.74 -28.84
C GLU A 205 30.37 3.77 -27.67
N MET A 206 31.25 4.11 -26.73
CA MET A 206 31.40 3.33 -25.49
C MET A 206 30.08 3.28 -24.72
N ALA A 207 29.33 4.38 -24.65
CA ALA A 207 28.04 4.42 -23.95
C ALA A 207 26.96 3.53 -24.60
N HIS A 208 26.97 3.34 -25.93
CA HIS A 208 26.14 2.32 -26.55
C HIS A 208 26.46 0.91 -26.04
N VAL A 209 27.74 0.59 -25.84
CA VAL A 209 28.16 -0.71 -25.29
C VAL A 209 27.70 -0.89 -23.83
N PHE A 210 27.61 0.19 -23.05
CA PHE A 210 26.94 0.21 -21.72
C PHE A 210 25.42 -0.05 -21.80
N GLY A 211 24.81 0.12 -22.97
CA GLY A 211 23.38 -0.07 -23.19
C GLY A 211 22.56 1.22 -23.23
N LEU A 212 23.20 2.36 -23.48
CA LEU A 212 22.49 3.63 -23.69
C LEU A 212 21.98 3.72 -25.13
N PHE A 213 20.78 4.28 -25.28
CA PHE A 213 20.18 4.61 -26.57
C PHE A 213 20.39 6.10 -26.87
N HIS A 214 20.15 6.50 -28.12
CA HIS A 214 20.10 7.92 -28.44
C HIS A 214 18.98 8.62 -27.67
N ASP A 215 19.24 9.88 -27.30
CA ASP A 215 18.23 10.80 -26.79
C ASP A 215 17.15 11.02 -27.86
N GLY A 216 15.89 10.84 -27.47
CA GLY A 216 14.72 10.93 -28.36
C GLY A 216 14.38 9.61 -29.09
N HIS A 217 15.19 8.57 -28.94
CA HIS A 217 14.89 7.23 -29.47
C HIS A 217 14.35 6.32 -28.35
N GLY A 218 13.03 6.10 -28.34
CA GLY A 218 12.36 5.29 -27.31
C GLY A 218 12.34 5.93 -25.92
N ASN A 219 12.60 7.25 -25.82
CA ASN A 219 12.61 8.00 -24.57
C ASN A 219 12.19 9.47 -24.79
N ASN A 220 11.89 10.18 -23.69
CA ASN A 220 11.32 11.54 -23.73
C ASN A 220 12.37 12.67 -23.84
N CYS A 221 13.64 12.34 -24.08
CA CYS A 221 14.71 13.35 -24.22
C CYS A 221 14.87 13.80 -25.67
N TYR A 222 13.88 14.50 -26.24
CA TYR A 222 13.89 14.97 -27.63
C TYR A 222 13.82 16.50 -27.73
N GLY A 223 14.18 17.05 -28.89
CA GLY A 223 14.12 18.48 -29.20
C GLY A 223 15.45 19.24 -28.98
N ARG A 224 15.43 20.56 -29.25
CA ARG A 224 16.67 21.39 -29.28
C ARG A 224 17.43 21.43 -27.95
N ALA A 225 16.73 21.24 -26.84
CA ALA A 225 17.34 21.23 -25.51
C ALA A 225 18.34 20.07 -25.31
N TYR A 226 18.30 19.02 -26.13
CA TYR A 226 19.18 17.84 -26.02
C TYR A 226 20.21 17.74 -27.16
N GLN A 227 20.31 18.75 -28.04
CA GLN A 227 21.23 18.73 -29.19
C GLN A 227 22.70 18.54 -28.79
N ASN A 228 23.14 19.17 -27.69
CA ASN A 228 24.51 19.02 -27.18
C ASN A 228 24.63 17.95 -26.07
N ALA A 229 23.60 17.12 -25.88
CA ALA A 229 23.68 16.00 -24.96
C ALA A 229 24.56 14.89 -25.55
N MET A 230 25.27 14.16 -24.69
CA MET A 230 26.25 13.17 -25.11
C MET A 230 25.66 12.07 -25.99
N MET A 231 24.39 11.68 -25.75
CA MET A 231 23.71 10.65 -26.53
C MET A 231 22.75 11.22 -27.60
N ALA A 232 22.89 12.48 -28.00
CA ALA A 232 22.17 12.99 -29.16
C ALA A 232 22.53 12.16 -30.43
N PRO A 233 21.59 11.88 -31.35
CA PRO A 233 21.87 11.12 -32.58
C PRO A 233 22.97 11.76 -33.46
N LEU A 234 23.14 13.08 -33.34
CA LEU A 234 24.26 13.82 -33.90
C LEU A 234 25.09 14.37 -32.74
N VAL A 235 26.36 13.94 -32.63
CA VAL A 235 27.25 14.38 -31.56
C VAL A 235 27.65 15.85 -31.78
N GLU A 236 26.95 16.79 -31.15
CA GLU A 236 27.26 18.23 -31.20
C GLU A 236 28.01 18.76 -29.97
N SER A 237 28.37 17.88 -29.04
CA SER A 237 29.16 18.17 -27.83
C SER A 237 30.48 18.90 -28.13
N LYS A 238 30.86 19.83 -27.24
CA LYS A 238 32.06 20.67 -27.36
C LYS A 238 32.88 20.62 -26.07
N LEU A 239 34.17 20.95 -26.13
CA LEU A 239 35.07 20.99 -24.96
C LEU A 239 34.59 21.90 -23.82
N ASN A 240 33.78 22.90 -24.12
CA ASN A 240 33.19 23.82 -23.14
C ASN A 240 31.72 23.52 -22.82
N ASN A 241 31.10 22.57 -23.52
CA ASN A 241 29.65 22.38 -23.44
C ASN A 241 29.27 20.95 -23.82
N PHE A 242 29.15 20.10 -22.80
CA PHE A 242 28.70 18.71 -22.91
C PHE A 242 28.02 18.29 -21.61
N TRP A 243 27.01 17.43 -21.70
CA TRP A 243 26.39 16.81 -20.54
C TRP A 243 25.68 15.52 -20.96
N TRP A 244 25.36 14.69 -19.98
CA TRP A 244 24.50 13.52 -20.14
C TRP A 244 23.06 13.92 -19.87
N SER A 245 22.14 13.52 -20.75
CA SER A 245 20.71 13.77 -20.55
C SER A 245 20.19 13.04 -19.31
N THR A 246 19.02 13.47 -18.83
CA THR A 246 18.32 12.75 -17.75
C THR A 246 17.96 11.31 -18.14
N CYS A 247 17.71 11.05 -19.43
CA CYS A 247 17.44 9.71 -19.95
C CYS A 247 18.70 8.83 -19.90
N SER A 248 19.83 9.37 -20.37
CA SER A 248 21.14 8.72 -20.33
C SER A 248 21.59 8.44 -18.90
N LYS A 249 21.46 9.41 -18.00
CA LYS A 249 21.75 9.27 -16.56
C LYS A 249 20.95 8.13 -15.95
N ARG A 250 19.61 8.15 -16.12
CA ARG A 250 18.72 7.13 -15.56
C ARG A 250 19.10 5.74 -16.10
N ARG A 251 19.33 5.63 -17.41
CA ARG A 251 19.70 4.36 -18.02
C ARG A 251 21.07 3.87 -17.55
N MET A 252 22.05 4.76 -17.41
CA MET A 252 23.36 4.41 -16.85
C MET A 252 23.23 3.95 -15.39
N GLU A 253 22.39 4.62 -14.59
CA GLU A 253 22.07 4.23 -13.22
C GLU A 253 21.44 2.83 -13.13
N GLU A 254 20.62 2.45 -14.10
CA GLU A 254 20.06 1.10 -14.23
C GLU A 254 21.10 0.06 -14.67
N MET A 255 21.99 0.40 -15.60
CA MET A 255 22.88 -0.58 -16.24
C MET A 255 24.14 -0.90 -15.43
N VAL A 256 24.77 0.11 -14.82
CA VAL A 256 26.06 -0.04 -14.10
C VAL A 256 26.06 -1.14 -13.02
N PRO A 257 24.99 -1.32 -12.21
CA PRO A 257 24.93 -2.42 -11.24
C PRO A 257 25.10 -3.83 -11.85
N TYR A 258 24.79 -4.02 -13.13
CA TYR A 258 24.84 -5.31 -13.82
C TYR A 258 26.17 -5.57 -14.53
N LEU A 259 27.07 -4.59 -14.58
CA LEU A 259 28.32 -4.62 -15.34
C LEU A 259 29.49 -4.99 -14.41
N TYR A 260 29.63 -6.28 -14.14
CA TYR A 260 30.56 -6.80 -13.11
C TYR A 260 32.04 -6.49 -13.37
N CYS A 261 32.44 -6.37 -14.64
CA CYS A 261 33.82 -6.10 -15.04
C CYS A 261 34.31 -4.71 -14.63
N LEU A 262 33.39 -3.80 -14.25
CA LEU A 262 33.78 -2.46 -13.82
C LEU A 262 34.19 -2.36 -12.35
N ASN A 263 34.11 -3.47 -11.62
CA ASN A 263 34.32 -3.50 -10.17
C ASN A 263 35.77 -3.79 -9.78
N ASN A 264 36.58 -4.38 -10.67
CA ASN A 264 37.98 -4.60 -10.38
C ASN A 264 38.78 -3.32 -10.51
N LYS A 265 39.64 -3.08 -9.53
CA LYS A 265 40.62 -2.00 -9.62
C LYS A 265 41.75 -2.45 -10.56
N PRO A 266 42.11 -1.65 -11.57
CA PRO A 266 43.18 -1.99 -12.50
C PRO A 266 44.50 -2.20 -11.73
N ASN A 267 45.25 -3.22 -12.12
CA ASN A 267 46.50 -3.58 -11.45
C ASN A 267 47.66 -2.68 -11.91
N ILE A 268 47.84 -1.53 -11.25
CA ILE A 268 48.84 -0.50 -11.57
C ILE A 268 50.30 -1.04 -11.62
N MET A 269 50.56 -2.27 -11.17
CA MET A 269 51.89 -2.91 -11.19
C MET A 269 52.35 -3.39 -12.59
N VAL A 270 51.47 -3.48 -13.59
CA VAL A 270 51.91 -3.80 -14.96
C VAL A 270 52.44 -2.52 -15.63
N LYS A 271 53.70 -2.56 -16.09
CA LYS A 271 54.43 -1.42 -16.71
C LYS A 271 53.72 -0.73 -17.88
N ASP A 272 52.66 -1.33 -18.43
CA ASP A 272 51.95 -0.89 -19.62
C ASP A 272 50.62 -0.14 -19.32
N HIS A 273 50.28 0.11 -18.05
CA HIS A 273 49.07 0.85 -17.70
C HIS A 273 49.27 2.36 -17.78
N TYR A 274 48.28 3.06 -18.35
CA TYR A 274 48.23 4.51 -18.40
C TYR A 274 47.09 5.03 -17.51
N ALA A 275 47.44 5.55 -16.34
CA ALA A 275 46.49 6.23 -15.46
C ALA A 275 46.06 7.56 -16.09
N LEU A 276 44.75 7.79 -16.20
CA LEU A 276 44.19 9.05 -16.65
C LEU A 276 43.82 9.91 -15.42
N ASP A 277 44.54 11.01 -15.22
CA ASP A 277 44.19 12.01 -14.22
C ASP A 277 43.15 12.97 -14.81
N ALA A 278 41.86 12.66 -14.59
CA ALA A 278 40.77 13.58 -14.95
C ALA A 278 40.47 14.54 -13.81
N PRO A 279 40.61 15.86 -14.02
CA PRO A 279 39.94 16.87 -13.21
C PRO A 279 38.47 17.01 -13.66
N ALA A 280 37.64 17.71 -12.86
CA ALA A 280 36.27 18.04 -13.26
C ALA A 280 36.21 19.00 -14.48
N ASP A 281 37.32 19.70 -14.76
CA ASP A 281 37.57 20.56 -15.92
C ASP A 281 38.81 20.08 -16.69
N PHE A 282 38.88 20.33 -18.01
CA PHE A 282 40.04 19.95 -18.82
C PHE A 282 41.32 20.65 -18.33
N SER A 283 42.29 19.86 -17.82
CA SER A 283 43.59 20.38 -17.36
C SER A 283 44.30 21.15 -18.49
N PRO A 284 44.81 22.38 -18.23
CA PRO A 284 45.59 23.13 -19.20
C PRO A 284 46.84 22.38 -19.71
N GLU A 285 47.40 21.48 -18.90
CA GLU A 285 48.57 20.68 -19.32
C GLU A 285 48.30 19.86 -20.59
N LEU A 286 47.04 19.48 -20.84
CA LEU A 286 46.65 18.68 -22.01
C LEU A 286 46.78 19.45 -23.32
N GLY A 287 46.51 20.76 -23.32
CA GLY A 287 46.54 21.58 -24.52
C GLY A 287 47.90 22.20 -24.84
N ARG A 288 48.82 22.28 -23.85
CA ARG A 288 50.15 22.90 -24.00
C ARG A 288 51.01 22.30 -25.11
N PRO A 289 51.03 20.97 -25.35
CA PRO A 289 51.80 20.38 -26.44
C PRO A 289 51.24 20.69 -27.83
N TYR A 290 49.98 21.14 -27.92
CA TYR A 290 49.24 21.24 -29.17
C TYR A 290 48.93 22.70 -29.52
N SER A 291 49.66 23.22 -30.51
CA SER A 291 49.40 24.56 -31.03
C SER A 291 48.03 24.65 -31.73
N LEU A 292 47.51 25.88 -31.86
CA LEU A 292 46.27 26.13 -32.60
C LEU A 292 46.38 25.69 -34.08
N ASP A 293 47.56 25.87 -34.69
CA ASP A 293 47.85 25.38 -36.04
C ASP A 293 47.78 23.86 -36.13
N PHE A 294 48.34 23.16 -35.15
CA PHE A 294 48.28 21.70 -35.09
C PHE A 294 46.83 21.23 -34.98
N GLN A 295 46.03 21.86 -34.12
CA GLN A 295 44.61 21.54 -33.98
C GLN A 295 43.85 21.74 -35.31
N CYS A 296 44.11 22.84 -36.02
CA CYS A 296 43.54 23.06 -37.35
C CYS A 296 43.93 21.98 -38.36
N SER A 297 45.20 21.55 -38.33
CA SER A 297 45.69 20.48 -39.21
C SER A 297 45.00 19.14 -38.94
N MET A 298 44.66 18.85 -37.68
CA MET A 298 43.97 17.62 -37.30
C MET A 298 42.49 17.63 -37.68
N GLU A 299 41.82 18.79 -37.56
CA GLU A 299 40.39 18.91 -37.88
C GLU A 299 40.07 18.92 -39.37
N PHE A 300 40.92 19.57 -40.17
CA PHE A 300 40.66 19.84 -41.59
C PHE A 300 41.71 19.27 -42.57
N GLY A 301 42.83 18.76 -42.06
CA GLY A 301 43.94 18.19 -42.82
C GLY A 301 45.21 19.05 -42.79
N LYS A 302 46.36 18.45 -43.10
CA LYS A 302 47.72 19.04 -42.98
C LYS A 302 47.90 20.43 -43.59
N GLN A 303 47.13 20.81 -44.60
CA GLN A 303 47.18 22.12 -45.26
C GLN A 303 46.47 23.25 -44.49
N PHE A 304 45.78 22.95 -43.39
CA PHE A 304 45.05 23.96 -42.60
C PHE A 304 45.87 24.46 -41.41
N LYS A 305 45.75 25.77 -41.16
CA LYS A 305 46.37 26.50 -40.04
C LYS A 305 45.37 27.47 -39.42
N LEU A 306 45.70 28.07 -38.28
CA LEU A 306 44.89 29.10 -37.63
C LEU A 306 44.58 30.22 -38.63
N CYS A 307 43.31 30.62 -38.72
CA CYS A 307 42.89 31.61 -39.69
C CYS A 307 43.37 33.01 -39.29
N PRO A 308 44.17 33.70 -40.12
CA PRO A 308 44.71 35.02 -39.79
C PRO A 308 43.68 36.15 -39.91
N HIS A 309 42.49 35.88 -40.46
CA HIS A 309 41.50 36.89 -40.84
C HIS A 309 40.20 36.86 -40.01
N VAL A 310 40.19 36.10 -38.92
CA VAL A 310 39.17 36.23 -37.88
C VAL A 310 39.66 37.23 -36.84
N TYR A 311 38.99 38.37 -36.76
CA TYR A 311 39.24 39.37 -35.71
C TYR A 311 38.50 38.94 -34.43
N GLY A 312 39.22 38.43 -33.43
CA GLY A 312 38.64 37.97 -32.17
C GLY A 312 39.60 37.12 -31.34
N ASP A 313 39.13 36.67 -30.16
CA ASP A 313 39.89 35.78 -29.29
C ASP A 313 39.96 34.38 -29.93
N PRO A 314 41.16 33.86 -30.28
CA PRO A 314 41.29 32.55 -30.92
C PRO A 314 40.87 31.39 -30.00
N CYS A 315 40.76 31.63 -28.69
CA CYS A 315 40.33 30.63 -27.71
C CYS A 315 38.81 30.49 -27.60
N HIS A 316 38.02 31.39 -28.21
CA HIS A 316 36.56 31.28 -28.21
C HIS A 316 36.07 30.22 -29.21
N SER A 317 36.66 30.16 -30.40
CA SER A 317 36.33 29.17 -31.43
C SER A 317 37.54 28.97 -32.33
N LEU A 318 37.87 27.73 -32.64
CA LEU A 318 39.00 27.42 -33.50
C LEU A 318 38.60 27.66 -34.96
N TRP A 319 39.14 28.74 -35.55
CA TRP A 319 38.95 29.07 -36.96
C TRP A 319 40.21 28.75 -37.74
N CYS A 320 40.06 27.99 -38.81
CA CYS A 320 41.14 27.45 -39.62
C CYS A 320 40.98 27.86 -41.08
N SER A 321 42.09 28.09 -41.77
CA SER A 321 42.11 28.34 -43.21
C SER A 321 43.14 27.45 -43.89
N SER A 322 42.85 27.07 -45.13
CA SER A 322 43.84 26.38 -45.96
C SER A 322 44.96 27.35 -46.32
N THR A 323 46.21 26.88 -46.33
CA THR A 323 47.37 27.65 -46.79
C THR A 323 47.20 28.20 -48.21
N SER A 324 46.44 27.51 -49.06
CA SER A 324 46.12 27.95 -50.43
C SER A 324 45.01 29.00 -50.51
N ARG A 325 44.19 29.17 -49.47
CA ARG A 325 43.06 30.12 -49.42
C ARG A 325 42.93 30.72 -48.01
N PRO A 326 43.87 31.60 -47.59
CA PRO A 326 43.95 32.11 -46.22
C PRO A 326 42.75 32.99 -45.81
N TYR A 327 42.03 33.56 -46.79
CA TYR A 327 40.84 34.37 -46.57
C TYR A 327 39.56 33.57 -46.30
N MET A 328 39.57 32.26 -46.55
CA MET A 328 38.40 31.41 -46.37
C MET A 328 38.50 30.64 -45.06
N CYS A 329 38.12 31.28 -43.96
CA CYS A 329 38.09 30.65 -42.64
C CYS A 329 36.93 29.64 -42.52
N ARG A 330 37.21 28.50 -41.90
CA ARG A 330 36.28 27.42 -41.57
C ARG A 330 36.47 27.07 -40.10
N THR A 331 35.43 26.61 -39.43
CA THR A 331 35.52 26.18 -38.03
C THR A 331 34.83 24.83 -37.87
N LYS A 332 35.43 23.93 -37.10
CA LYS A 332 34.83 22.67 -36.67
C LYS A 332 34.51 22.80 -35.18
N ARG A 333 33.65 21.91 -34.69
CA ARG A 333 32.96 22.00 -33.39
C ARG A 333 33.90 22.37 -32.22
N GLY A 334 33.72 23.57 -31.64
CA GLY A 334 34.19 23.89 -30.28
C GLY A 334 35.37 24.89 -30.20
N PRO A 335 35.73 25.32 -28.97
CA PRO A 335 36.95 26.09 -28.73
C PRO A 335 38.20 25.20 -28.89
N PRO A 336 39.39 25.77 -29.07
CA PRO A 336 40.63 25.01 -28.97
C PRO A 336 40.84 24.44 -27.56
N MET A 337 41.74 23.46 -27.46
CA MET A 337 42.11 22.83 -26.19
C MET A 337 42.57 23.84 -25.13
N THR A 338 42.07 23.70 -23.92
CA THR A 338 42.52 24.49 -22.76
C THR A 338 44.03 24.28 -22.53
N GLY A 339 44.77 25.37 -22.33
CA GLY A 339 46.22 25.41 -22.16
C GLY A 339 47.02 25.58 -23.46
N SER A 340 46.37 25.50 -24.62
CA SER A 340 47.05 25.80 -25.89
C SER A 340 47.52 27.25 -25.94
N ARG A 341 48.75 27.46 -26.43
CA ARG A 341 49.33 28.79 -26.54
C ARG A 341 48.56 29.62 -27.57
N CYS A 342 48.05 30.76 -27.12
CA CYS A 342 47.30 31.72 -27.94
C CYS A 342 48.04 33.05 -28.12
N GLY A 343 49.17 33.23 -27.44
CA GLY A 343 50.03 34.41 -27.52
C GLY A 343 51.28 34.26 -26.65
N ARG A 344 52.09 35.32 -26.58
CA ARG A 344 53.27 35.35 -25.70
C ARG A 344 52.82 35.34 -24.23
N ASP A 345 53.27 34.35 -23.47
CA ASP A 345 52.92 34.13 -22.06
C ASP A 345 51.41 34.02 -21.79
N ARG A 346 50.65 33.59 -22.81
CA ARG A 346 49.20 33.43 -22.76
C ARG A 346 48.77 32.05 -23.24
N GLU A 347 47.79 31.49 -22.54
CA GLU A 347 47.19 30.19 -22.85
C GLU A 347 45.66 30.32 -22.94
N CYS A 348 45.04 29.43 -23.71
CA CYS A 348 43.58 29.34 -23.77
C CYS A 348 43.05 28.79 -22.46
N LEU A 349 42.42 29.62 -21.63
CA LEU A 349 41.78 29.22 -20.38
C LEU A 349 40.33 29.72 -20.39
N ASN A 350 39.37 28.84 -20.08
CA ASN A 350 37.94 29.18 -20.06
C ASN A 350 37.46 29.92 -21.33
N GLN A 351 37.87 29.42 -22.50
CA GLN A 351 37.54 29.98 -23.83
C GLN A 351 38.08 31.39 -24.09
N ARG A 352 39.09 31.83 -23.33
CA ARG A 352 39.75 33.12 -23.50
C ARG A 352 41.25 32.99 -23.51
N CYS A 353 41.93 33.87 -24.24
CA CYS A 353 43.38 33.95 -24.25
C CYS A 353 43.87 34.75 -23.03
N GLN A 354 44.24 34.03 -21.96
CA GLN A 354 44.56 34.63 -20.66
C GLN A 354 46.06 34.57 -20.35
N TYR A 355 46.57 35.57 -19.62
CA TYR A 355 47.94 35.59 -19.12
C TYR A 355 48.08 34.67 -17.92
N VAL A 356 49.12 33.83 -17.89
CA VAL A 356 49.26 32.74 -16.90
C VAL A 356 50.36 33.03 -15.85
N GLY A 357 50.79 34.28 -15.69
CA GLY A 357 51.77 34.65 -14.66
C GLY A 357 51.21 34.58 -13.23
N THR A 358 51.79 33.68 -12.41
CA THR A 358 51.72 33.50 -10.94
C THR A 358 50.34 33.65 -10.26
N MET A 359 49.60 32.53 -10.08
CA MET A 359 48.46 32.41 -9.13
C MET A 359 48.73 31.37 -8.04
N GLN A 360 48.26 31.61 -6.80
CA GLN A 360 48.53 30.79 -5.59
C GLN A 360 47.45 29.73 -5.29
N PRO A 361 47.81 28.58 -4.66
CA PRO A 361 46.88 27.50 -4.27
C PRO A 361 45.75 27.88 -3.31
N VAL A 362 44.55 27.32 -3.54
CA VAL A 362 43.34 27.45 -2.69
C VAL A 362 42.83 26.06 -2.31
N ASP A 363 42.91 25.70 -1.03
CA ASP A 363 42.43 24.41 -0.51
C ASP A 363 40.90 24.37 -0.39
N GLY A 364 40.29 23.22 -0.70
CA GLY A 364 38.84 23.05 -0.63
C GLY A 364 38.33 22.69 0.76
N ASN A 365 37.09 23.10 1.05
CA ASN A 365 36.42 22.78 2.31
C ASN A 365 34.92 22.43 2.10
N TRP A 366 34.37 21.63 3.01
CA TRP A 366 33.02 21.04 2.87
C TRP A 366 31.93 22.08 2.99
N GLY A 367 30.96 22.03 2.08
CA GLY A 367 29.68 22.69 2.21
C GLY A 367 28.77 22.02 3.24
N LEU A 368 27.58 22.58 3.42
CA LEU A 368 26.58 22.04 4.35
C LEU A 368 26.09 20.66 3.90
N TRP A 369 25.70 19.84 4.88
CA TRP A 369 24.98 18.60 4.62
C TRP A 369 23.62 18.89 4.00
N ALA A 370 23.29 18.15 2.93
CA ALA A 370 21.95 18.08 2.41
C ALA A 370 20.99 17.44 3.44
N SER A 371 19.70 17.64 3.23
CA SER A 371 18.67 16.94 4.00
C SER A 371 18.74 15.42 3.80
N TRP A 372 18.32 14.67 4.81
CA TRP A 372 18.19 13.21 4.71
C TRP A 372 17.23 12.81 3.57
N THR A 373 17.56 11.73 2.87
CA THR A 373 16.64 11.07 1.93
C THR A 373 15.46 10.46 2.68
N ASP A 374 14.42 10.04 1.94
CA ASP A 374 13.43 9.15 2.54
C ASP A 374 14.07 7.83 2.97
N CYS A 375 13.34 7.11 3.82
CA CYS A 375 13.68 5.76 4.21
C CYS A 375 13.66 4.83 2.99
N SER A 376 14.67 3.97 2.86
CA SER A 376 14.77 2.99 1.76
C SER A 376 13.66 1.93 1.77
N SER A 377 12.96 1.78 2.90
CA SER A 377 11.84 0.87 3.04
C SER A 377 10.56 1.66 3.26
N GLU A 378 9.51 1.32 2.51
CA GLU A 378 8.16 1.84 2.72
C GLU A 378 7.58 1.34 4.06
N CYS A 379 8.12 0.26 4.62
CA CYS A 379 7.71 -0.24 5.91
C CYS A 379 8.80 -0.98 6.70
N GLY A 380 8.68 -1.01 8.02
CA GLY A 380 9.64 -1.64 8.91
C GLY A 380 10.96 -0.87 8.95
N VAL A 381 12.05 -1.59 9.15
CA VAL A 381 13.39 -1.02 9.23
C VAL A 381 13.95 -0.80 7.84
N GLY A 382 14.53 0.37 7.62
CA GLY A 382 15.30 0.70 6.44
C GLY A 382 16.41 1.65 6.81
N ILE A 383 16.91 2.40 5.83
CA ILE A 383 17.99 3.35 6.03
C ILE A 383 17.69 4.67 5.26
N ARG A 384 18.18 5.83 5.73
CA ARG A 384 18.21 7.13 4.98
C ARG A 384 19.60 7.82 4.92
N LYS A 385 20.02 8.40 3.77
CA LYS A 385 21.39 8.96 3.49
C LYS A 385 21.30 10.49 3.42
N ARG A 386 22.43 11.16 3.58
CA ARG A 386 22.62 12.56 3.22
C ARG A 386 23.98 12.72 2.56
N SER A 387 24.19 13.82 1.84
CA SER A 387 25.44 14.12 1.13
C SER A 387 25.85 15.58 1.31
N ARG A 388 27.13 15.90 1.12
CA ARG A 388 27.68 17.26 1.11
C ARG A 388 28.63 17.41 -0.08
N VAL A 389 28.95 18.64 -0.48
CA VAL A 389 29.80 18.92 -1.66
C VAL A 389 31.01 19.75 -1.22
N CYS A 390 32.18 19.50 -1.83
CA CYS A 390 33.42 20.24 -1.53
C CYS A 390 33.42 21.58 -2.28
N ASN A 391 32.67 22.56 -1.76
CA ASN A 391 32.41 23.82 -2.45
C ASN A 391 32.49 25.08 -1.56
N ASN A 392 33.04 24.97 -0.34
CA ASN A 392 33.04 26.08 0.62
C ASN A 392 34.42 26.34 1.26
N PRO A 393 35.47 26.70 0.48
CA PRO A 393 35.48 26.93 -0.97
C PRO A 393 35.81 25.64 -1.76
N ALA A 394 35.73 25.70 -3.09
CA ALA A 394 36.20 24.61 -3.95
C ALA A 394 37.75 24.68 -4.10
N PRO A 395 38.45 23.54 -4.25
CA PRO A 395 39.90 23.54 -4.49
C PRO A 395 40.26 24.23 -5.82
N ALA A 396 41.26 25.11 -5.81
CA ALA A 396 41.78 25.77 -7.01
C ALA A 396 43.32 25.90 -6.97
N TYR A 397 43.94 26.10 -8.14
CA TYR A 397 45.38 26.39 -8.27
C TYR A 397 46.32 25.40 -7.54
N ASN A 398 46.07 24.09 -7.63
CA ASN A 398 46.77 23.03 -6.88
C ASN A 398 46.53 23.00 -5.36
N GLY A 399 45.47 23.61 -4.86
CA GLY A 399 45.05 23.42 -3.47
C GLY A 399 44.48 22.01 -3.19
N LYS A 400 44.52 21.61 -1.92
CA LYS A 400 44.11 20.29 -1.43
C LYS A 400 42.61 20.06 -1.57
N LYS A 401 42.21 18.80 -1.78
CA LYS A 401 40.80 18.37 -1.76
C LYS A 401 40.29 18.28 -0.32
N CYS A 402 38.96 18.34 -0.15
CA CYS A 402 38.33 18.15 1.16
C CYS A 402 38.64 16.77 1.77
N GLU A 403 38.91 16.73 3.07
CA GLU A 403 39.18 15.50 3.82
C GLU A 403 37.92 14.93 4.50
N GLY A 404 37.72 13.61 4.41
CA GLY A 404 36.56 12.89 4.99
C GLY A 404 35.47 12.51 3.96
N PRO A 405 34.41 11.80 4.38
CA PRO A 405 33.37 11.32 3.46
C PRO A 405 32.42 12.45 3.02
N ASP A 406 31.97 12.40 1.76
CA ASP A 406 30.97 13.30 1.18
C ASP A 406 29.52 12.83 1.42
N TRP A 407 29.33 11.72 2.13
CA TRP A 407 28.05 11.11 2.43
C TRP A 407 27.98 10.59 3.87
N ASP A 408 26.76 10.42 4.36
CA ASP A 408 26.46 9.88 5.69
C ASP A 408 25.16 9.08 5.65
N TRP A 409 24.97 8.17 6.60
CA TRP A 409 23.87 7.22 6.63
C TRP A 409 23.37 6.90 8.04
N GLU A 410 22.07 6.65 8.17
CA GLU A 410 21.52 6.08 9.39
C GLU A 410 20.34 5.14 9.09
N THR A 411 19.92 4.38 10.10
CA THR A 411 18.71 3.55 10.08
C THR A 411 17.46 4.42 10.28
N CYS A 412 16.34 3.94 9.75
CA CYS A 412 15.03 4.56 9.92
C CYS A 412 13.96 3.48 10.10
N VAL A 413 12.85 3.85 10.74
CA VAL A 413 11.70 2.96 10.94
C VAL A 413 10.47 3.62 10.36
N ASN A 414 9.80 2.92 9.44
CA ASN A 414 8.51 3.32 8.92
C ASN A 414 7.41 2.39 9.47
N LYS A 415 6.54 2.91 10.34
CA LYS A 415 5.55 2.11 11.07
C LYS A 415 4.33 1.74 10.24
N THR A 416 4.06 2.46 9.15
CA THR A 416 2.85 2.29 8.33
C THR A 416 3.15 1.47 7.07
N CYS A 417 2.44 0.36 6.86
CA CYS A 417 2.58 -0.51 5.69
C CYS A 417 1.32 -0.42 4.81
N LEU A 418 1.11 0.70 4.10
CA LEU A 418 -0.11 0.86 3.28
C LEU A 418 0.00 0.16 1.92
N SER A 419 1.21 0.11 1.35
CA SER A 419 1.56 -0.64 0.15
C SER A 419 2.90 -1.31 0.43
N TYR A 420 3.03 -2.60 0.12
CA TYR A 420 4.30 -3.31 0.26
C TYR A 420 4.78 -3.71 -1.12
N THR A 421 6.02 -3.33 -1.43
CA THR A 421 6.77 -3.84 -2.57
C THR A 421 7.94 -4.66 -2.07
N ASP A 422 8.05 -5.91 -2.55
CA ASP A 422 9.23 -6.71 -2.28
C ASP A 422 10.37 -6.22 -3.17
N ASN A 423 11.21 -5.34 -2.62
CA ASN A 423 12.32 -4.74 -3.35
C ASN A 423 13.32 -5.80 -3.86
N ARG A 424 13.53 -6.90 -3.12
CA ARG A 424 14.42 -7.98 -3.53
C ARG A 424 13.78 -8.83 -4.64
N ALA A 425 12.45 -9.02 -4.62
CA ALA A 425 11.74 -9.59 -5.76
C ALA A 425 11.85 -8.70 -7.00
N GLY A 426 11.66 -7.39 -6.83
CA GLY A 426 11.82 -6.40 -7.90
C GLY A 426 13.20 -6.47 -8.54
N GLU A 427 14.25 -6.57 -7.72
CA GLU A 427 15.63 -6.75 -8.20
C GLU A 427 15.78 -8.04 -9.03
N CYS A 428 15.07 -9.14 -8.73
CA CYS A 428 15.09 -10.37 -9.53
C CYS A 428 14.34 -10.27 -10.86
N THR A 429 13.19 -9.57 -10.91
CA THR A 429 12.37 -9.48 -12.14
C THR A 429 13.08 -8.77 -13.29
N VAL A 430 14.10 -7.95 -13.00
CA VAL A 430 14.92 -7.30 -14.05
C VAL A 430 15.59 -8.32 -14.97
N TRP A 431 15.79 -9.55 -14.50
CA TRP A 431 16.46 -10.61 -15.25
C TRP A 431 15.53 -11.41 -16.16
N ASP A 432 14.21 -11.26 -16.06
CA ASP A 432 13.25 -12.06 -16.82
C ASP A 432 13.38 -11.90 -18.34
N GLY A 433 13.86 -10.72 -18.79
CA GLY A 433 14.11 -10.40 -20.19
C GLY A 433 15.54 -10.64 -20.67
N LEU A 434 16.47 -11.00 -19.78
CA LEU A 434 17.89 -11.14 -20.09
C LEU A 434 18.21 -12.64 -20.20
N GLN A 435 18.62 -13.12 -21.39
CA GLN A 435 19.00 -14.53 -21.62
C GLN A 435 20.34 -14.90 -20.95
N ILE A 436 20.38 -14.81 -19.62
CA ILE A 436 21.54 -15.13 -18.76
C ILE A 436 21.71 -16.64 -18.58
N ARG A 437 20.63 -17.38 -18.83
CA ARG A 437 20.55 -18.85 -18.88
C ARG A 437 19.71 -19.26 -20.08
N TYR A 438 19.88 -20.50 -20.52
CA TYR A 438 19.17 -21.03 -21.68
C TYR A 438 17.70 -21.26 -21.36
N GLY A 439 16.81 -20.62 -22.13
CA GLY A 439 15.36 -20.73 -21.96
C GLY A 439 14.72 -19.45 -21.41
N THR A 440 13.39 -19.47 -21.30
CA THR A 440 12.61 -18.37 -20.71
C THR A 440 12.48 -18.60 -19.22
N HIS A 441 12.95 -17.64 -18.43
CA HIS A 441 12.93 -17.68 -16.97
C HIS A 441 12.05 -16.57 -16.41
N ASN A 442 11.40 -16.85 -15.28
CA ASN A 442 10.78 -15.83 -14.43
C ASN A 442 11.40 -15.98 -13.04
N TRP A 443 12.20 -15.01 -12.65
CA TRP A 443 13.10 -15.01 -11.52
C TRP A 443 12.41 -14.45 -10.27
N GLN A 444 12.32 -15.30 -9.26
CA GLN A 444 11.76 -14.98 -7.94
C GLN A 444 12.89 -14.81 -6.92
N PRO A 445 12.69 -14.04 -5.84
CA PRO A 445 13.71 -13.88 -4.80
C PRO A 445 14.02 -15.23 -4.13
N PHE A 446 15.29 -15.45 -3.83
CA PHE A 446 15.76 -16.62 -3.11
C PHE A 446 16.65 -16.19 -1.94
N GLU A 447 16.39 -16.74 -0.76
CA GLU A 447 17.20 -16.47 0.43
C GLU A 447 18.40 -17.43 0.46
N GLY A 448 19.61 -16.86 0.54
CA GLY A 448 20.84 -17.62 0.68
C GLY A 448 20.89 -18.42 1.98
N GLN A 449 21.56 -19.58 1.97
CA GLN A 449 21.65 -20.45 3.14
C GLN A 449 22.71 -20.01 4.16
N ASN A 450 23.68 -19.17 3.75
CA ASN A 450 24.83 -18.76 4.56
C ASN A 450 24.80 -17.25 4.81
N ALA A 451 25.42 -16.79 5.89
CA ALA A 451 25.49 -15.36 6.23
C ALA A 451 26.05 -14.50 5.08
N SER A 452 27.03 -15.02 4.33
CA SER A 452 27.65 -14.35 3.19
C SER A 452 26.77 -14.28 1.93
N SER A 453 25.67 -15.05 1.87
CA SER A 453 24.73 -15.03 0.73
C SER A 453 23.37 -14.40 1.06
N LEU A 454 23.08 -14.12 2.33
CA LEU A 454 21.84 -13.44 2.75
C LEU A 454 21.65 -12.08 2.10
N CYS A 455 22.73 -11.35 1.84
CA CYS A 455 22.70 -10.03 1.21
C CYS A 455 23.29 -10.02 -0.20
N LYS A 456 23.44 -11.20 -0.82
CA LYS A 456 23.75 -11.35 -2.25
C LYS A 456 22.48 -11.55 -3.04
N GLN A 457 22.42 -10.92 -4.21
CA GLN A 457 21.28 -11.06 -5.08
C GLN A 457 21.19 -12.49 -5.58
N THR A 458 20.26 -13.26 -5.02
CA THR A 458 20.04 -14.64 -5.37
C THR A 458 18.61 -14.81 -5.81
N CYS A 459 18.42 -15.35 -7.01
CA CYS A 459 17.12 -15.53 -7.63
C CYS A 459 16.90 -17.00 -7.98
N ARG A 460 15.65 -17.44 -7.92
CA ARG A 460 15.24 -18.79 -8.32
C ARG A 460 14.26 -18.68 -9.48
N SER A 461 14.56 -19.42 -10.54
CA SER A 461 13.67 -19.54 -11.69
C SER A 461 12.40 -20.30 -11.29
N SER A 462 11.23 -19.70 -11.49
CA SER A 462 9.92 -20.33 -11.26
C SER A 462 9.66 -21.50 -12.22
N VAL A 463 10.30 -21.50 -13.39
CA VAL A 463 10.15 -22.52 -14.44
C VAL A 463 11.17 -23.66 -14.25
N SER A 464 12.47 -23.34 -14.34
CA SER A 464 13.56 -24.34 -14.26
C SER A 464 13.94 -24.73 -12.84
N ARG A 465 13.47 -24.01 -11.81
CA ARG A 465 13.87 -24.16 -10.39
C ARG A 465 15.34 -23.90 -10.10
N GLU A 466 16.13 -23.52 -11.10
CA GLU A 466 17.55 -23.18 -10.95
C GLU A 466 17.73 -21.94 -10.06
N ILE A 467 18.83 -21.95 -9.31
CA ILE A 467 19.25 -20.84 -8.46
C ILE A 467 20.39 -20.11 -9.16
N LEU A 468 20.19 -18.82 -9.37
CA LEU A 468 21.18 -17.89 -9.91
C LEU A 468 21.63 -16.97 -8.77
N THR A 469 22.84 -17.16 -8.28
CA THR A 469 23.51 -16.18 -7.42
C THR A 469 24.28 -15.22 -8.30
N ILE A 470 23.91 -13.95 -8.23
CA ILE A 470 24.52 -12.88 -8.99
C ILE A 470 25.54 -12.23 -8.05
N ASN A 471 26.74 -11.95 -8.54
CA ASN A 471 27.78 -11.34 -7.72
C ASN A 471 27.55 -9.83 -7.54
N VAL A 472 26.35 -9.48 -7.08
CA VAL A 472 25.84 -8.13 -6.82
C VAL A 472 25.17 -8.18 -5.44
N ASP A 473 25.42 -7.16 -4.64
CA ASP A 473 24.80 -7.06 -3.32
C ASP A 473 23.35 -6.58 -3.46
N VAL A 474 22.46 -7.18 -2.68
CA VAL A 474 21.11 -6.68 -2.47
C VAL A 474 21.25 -5.29 -1.85
N ALA A 475 20.69 -4.28 -2.49
CA ALA A 475 21.13 -2.95 -2.14
C ALA A 475 20.57 -2.46 -0.79
N ASP A 476 21.33 -1.54 -0.20
CA ASP A 476 21.26 -1.26 1.23
C ASP A 476 19.85 -0.96 1.76
N GLY A 477 19.52 -1.51 2.93
CA GLY A 477 18.25 -1.31 3.63
C GLY A 477 17.17 -2.35 3.36
N ILE A 478 17.40 -3.28 2.43
CA ILE A 478 16.48 -4.41 2.20
C ILE A 478 16.65 -5.44 3.33
N PRO A 479 15.57 -6.05 3.84
CA PRO A 479 15.65 -7.11 4.83
C PRO A 479 16.54 -8.28 4.39
N CYS A 480 17.39 -8.78 5.27
CA CYS A 480 18.30 -9.89 4.93
C CYS A 480 17.56 -11.21 4.69
N SER A 481 16.46 -11.41 5.41
CA SER A 481 15.74 -12.68 5.50
C SER A 481 14.24 -12.43 5.45
N TYR A 482 13.53 -13.45 4.98
CA TYR A 482 12.07 -13.57 4.97
C TYR A 482 11.56 -14.50 6.07
N SER A 483 12.45 -15.04 6.91
CA SER A 483 12.17 -16.10 7.90
C SER A 483 11.72 -15.55 9.27
N GLY A 484 11.22 -14.31 9.34
CA GLY A 484 10.54 -13.76 10.51
C GLY A 484 11.33 -12.73 11.33
N ASN A 485 12.65 -12.60 11.15
CA ASN A 485 13.41 -11.45 11.67
C ASN A 485 13.68 -10.44 10.55
N ASN A 486 12.64 -9.77 10.10
CA ASN A 486 12.72 -8.83 8.97
C ASN A 486 13.29 -7.46 9.37
N SER A 487 13.81 -7.32 10.59
CA SER A 487 14.42 -6.08 11.09
C SER A 487 15.90 -5.95 10.71
N ASN A 488 16.59 -7.08 10.53
CA ASN A 488 17.95 -7.09 10.00
C ASN A 488 17.96 -6.67 8.53
N ILE A 489 18.90 -5.82 8.16
CA ILE A 489 18.97 -5.20 6.84
C ILE A 489 20.33 -5.39 6.19
N CYS A 490 20.36 -5.45 4.86
CA CYS A 490 21.58 -5.51 4.09
C CYS A 490 22.28 -4.15 4.03
N ARG A 491 23.61 -4.14 4.14
CA ARG A 491 24.46 -2.99 3.82
C ARG A 491 25.80 -3.50 3.32
N GLU A 492 26.25 -2.99 2.17
CA GLU A 492 27.58 -3.32 1.61
C GLU A 492 27.80 -4.85 1.49
N GLY A 493 26.74 -5.60 1.14
CA GLY A 493 26.78 -7.06 1.00
C GLY A 493 26.73 -7.85 2.31
N GLU A 494 26.71 -7.18 3.47
CA GLU A 494 26.62 -7.81 4.79
C GLU A 494 25.24 -7.61 5.42
N CYS A 495 24.82 -8.60 6.21
CA CYS A 495 23.58 -8.51 6.98
C CYS A 495 23.82 -7.86 8.34
N LEU A 496 23.35 -6.62 8.51
CA LEU A 496 23.44 -5.91 9.77
C LEU A 496 22.32 -6.33 10.72
N THR A 497 22.70 -6.57 11.98
CA THR A 497 21.75 -6.84 13.05
C THR A 497 21.13 -5.52 13.52
N VAL A 498 19.81 -5.39 13.34
CA VAL A 498 19.07 -4.19 13.72
C VAL A 498 17.78 -4.64 14.40
N GLY A 499 17.44 -4.05 15.53
CA GLY A 499 16.19 -4.36 16.22
C GLY A 499 14.99 -3.78 15.48
N CYS A 500 13.78 -4.25 15.80
CA CYS A 500 12.54 -3.72 15.24
C CYS A 500 12.29 -2.23 15.57
N ASP A 501 13.05 -1.67 16.53
CA ASP A 501 13.05 -0.24 16.88
C ASP A 501 14.01 0.58 16.00
N GLY A 502 14.64 -0.05 15.01
CA GLY A 502 15.55 0.57 14.05
C GLY A 502 16.94 0.86 14.60
N LYS A 503 17.28 0.38 15.80
CA LYS A 503 18.60 0.61 16.40
C LYS A 503 19.56 -0.53 16.05
N ILE A 504 20.76 -0.17 15.57
CA ILE A 504 21.83 -1.13 15.25
C ILE A 504 22.21 -1.89 16.53
N ASN A 505 22.36 -3.20 16.44
CA ASN A 505 22.64 -4.12 17.54
C ASN A 505 21.61 -4.12 18.68
N SER A 506 20.39 -3.62 18.43
CA SER A 506 19.27 -3.77 19.35
C SER A 506 18.73 -5.20 19.33
N THR A 507 18.43 -5.73 20.51
CA THR A 507 17.89 -7.10 20.68
C THR A 507 16.36 -7.15 20.61
N LYS A 508 15.69 -6.00 20.44
CA LYS A 508 14.22 -5.93 20.36
C LYS A 508 13.72 -6.57 19.08
N LYS A 509 12.73 -7.46 19.20
CA LYS A 509 12.06 -8.16 18.10
C LYS A 509 10.56 -7.87 18.12
N GLU A 510 9.92 -8.08 16.99
CA GLU A 510 8.46 -8.10 16.92
C GLU A 510 7.90 -9.31 17.68
N ASP A 511 6.77 -9.13 18.34
CA ASP A 511 5.98 -10.23 18.91
C ASP A 511 5.18 -10.97 17.81
N MET A 512 4.38 -11.96 18.20
CA MET A 512 3.51 -12.71 17.27
C MET A 512 2.48 -11.83 16.53
N CYS A 513 2.22 -10.63 17.03
CA CYS A 513 1.31 -9.66 16.43
C CYS A 513 2.02 -8.70 15.45
N GLY A 514 3.35 -8.73 15.39
CA GLY A 514 4.12 -7.75 14.62
C GLY A 514 4.41 -6.45 15.35
N VAL A 515 4.21 -6.40 16.67
CA VAL A 515 4.48 -5.21 17.49
C VAL A 515 5.89 -5.31 18.07
N CYS A 516 6.71 -4.28 17.83
CA CYS A 516 8.09 -4.25 18.31
C CYS A 516 8.15 -4.20 19.85
N GLY A 517 8.71 -5.25 20.46
CA GLY A 517 8.74 -5.40 21.92
C GLY A 517 7.35 -5.57 22.55
N GLY A 518 6.37 -6.05 21.77
CA GLY A 518 5.02 -6.33 22.24
C GLY A 518 4.93 -7.60 23.10
N ASP A 519 3.77 -7.78 23.71
CA ASP A 519 3.45 -8.87 24.64
C ASP A 519 2.53 -9.94 24.02
N GLY A 520 2.20 -9.84 22.73
CA GLY A 520 1.28 -10.74 22.04
C GLY A 520 -0.20 -10.42 22.24
N SER A 521 -0.55 -9.31 22.91
CA SER A 521 -1.94 -9.00 23.27
C SER A 521 -2.75 -8.29 22.18
N THR A 522 -2.13 -7.79 21.10
CA THR A 522 -2.77 -6.94 20.08
C THR A 522 -3.40 -7.70 18.91
N CYS A 523 -3.15 -9.01 18.83
CA CYS A 523 -3.62 -9.89 17.77
C CYS A 523 -4.51 -11.02 18.33
N LYS A 524 -5.11 -11.79 17.42
CA LYS A 524 -5.88 -13.00 17.71
C LYS A 524 -5.36 -14.16 16.86
N ILE A 525 -5.51 -15.38 17.38
CA ILE A 525 -5.26 -16.61 16.63
C ILE A 525 -6.54 -17.00 15.90
N VAL A 526 -6.42 -17.26 14.61
CA VAL A 526 -7.47 -17.75 13.74
C VAL A 526 -7.11 -19.18 13.36
N GLU A 527 -7.92 -20.14 13.79
CA GLU A 527 -7.73 -21.55 13.49
C GLU A 527 -9.05 -22.23 13.12
N GLY A 528 -8.95 -23.34 12.39
CA GLY A 528 -10.11 -24.10 11.98
C GLY A 528 -9.76 -25.31 11.13
N MET A 529 -10.80 -26.07 10.79
CA MET A 529 -10.67 -27.23 9.90
C MET A 529 -11.67 -27.12 8.76
N VAL A 530 -11.19 -27.28 7.53
CA VAL A 530 -12.00 -27.26 6.31
C VAL A 530 -11.95 -28.65 5.68
N SER A 531 -13.11 -29.28 5.53
CA SER A 531 -13.24 -30.54 4.80
C SER A 531 -13.89 -30.29 3.45
N ARG A 532 -13.24 -30.73 2.37
CA ARG A 532 -13.77 -30.63 1.01
C ARG A 532 -13.74 -31.99 0.32
N MET A 533 -14.74 -32.21 -0.53
CA MET A 533 -14.82 -33.37 -1.42
C MET A 533 -14.71 -32.86 -2.86
N PRO A 534 -13.70 -33.29 -3.63
CA PRO A 534 -13.56 -32.91 -5.03
C PRO A 534 -14.77 -33.35 -5.86
N LYS A 535 -15.34 -32.44 -6.66
CA LYS A 535 -16.42 -32.78 -7.62
C LYS A 535 -15.88 -33.26 -8.97
N SER A 536 -14.70 -32.77 -9.36
CA SER A 536 -13.98 -33.12 -10.58
C SER A 536 -12.48 -33.20 -10.28
N GLY A 537 -11.72 -33.87 -11.16
CA GLY A 537 -10.26 -34.04 -11.01
C GLY A 537 -9.41 -32.92 -11.65
N GLU A 538 -10.02 -31.84 -12.14
CA GLU A 538 -9.33 -30.86 -13.00
C GLU A 538 -9.28 -29.43 -12.44
N GLU A 539 -10.03 -29.15 -11.37
CA GLU A 539 -10.19 -27.83 -10.77
C GLU A 539 -9.54 -27.71 -9.38
N TYR A 540 -8.95 -26.54 -9.12
CA TYR A 540 -8.45 -26.20 -7.79
C TYR A 540 -9.60 -25.98 -6.81
N LEU A 541 -9.54 -26.65 -5.66
CA LEU A 541 -10.50 -26.48 -4.57
C LEU A 541 -10.01 -25.39 -3.62
N TYR A 542 -10.79 -24.34 -3.47
CA TYR A 542 -10.51 -23.29 -2.51
C TYR A 542 -10.63 -23.80 -1.05
N ILE A 543 -9.61 -23.53 -0.24
CA ILE A 543 -9.58 -23.88 1.18
C ILE A 543 -9.77 -22.63 2.03
N ILE A 544 -8.78 -21.72 2.04
CA ILE A 544 -8.79 -20.47 2.80
C ILE A 544 -8.04 -19.36 2.05
N THR A 545 -8.28 -18.12 2.48
CA THR A 545 -7.44 -16.97 2.12
C THR A 545 -6.65 -16.58 3.36
N LEU A 546 -5.33 -16.48 3.22
CA LEU A 546 -4.44 -15.90 4.21
C LEU A 546 -4.37 -14.40 3.93
N PRO A 547 -4.86 -13.54 4.84
CA PRO A 547 -4.91 -12.10 4.61
C PRO A 547 -3.51 -11.47 4.73
N SER A 548 -3.35 -10.29 4.11
CA SER A 548 -2.20 -9.42 4.36
C SER A 548 -2.06 -9.12 5.86
N GLY A 549 -0.84 -9.18 6.38
CA GLY A 549 -0.50 -9.07 7.79
C GLY A 549 -0.51 -10.39 8.55
N ALA A 550 -1.00 -11.50 7.98
CA ALA A 550 -1.04 -12.79 8.67
C ALA A 550 0.37 -13.31 9.03
N ARG A 551 0.52 -13.81 10.26
CA ARG A 551 1.76 -14.33 10.85
C ARG A 551 1.54 -15.72 11.45
N ASP A 552 2.63 -16.42 11.77
CA ASP A 552 2.58 -17.76 12.39
C ASP A 552 1.62 -18.71 11.64
N VAL A 553 1.75 -18.73 10.32
CA VAL A 553 0.89 -19.51 9.44
C VAL A 553 1.29 -20.97 9.49
N HIS A 554 0.30 -21.82 9.75
CA HIS A 554 0.40 -23.28 9.71
C HIS A 554 -0.80 -23.82 8.96
N VAL A 555 -0.55 -24.60 7.91
CA VAL A 555 -1.59 -25.31 7.16
C VAL A 555 -1.14 -26.76 7.00
N GLU A 556 -1.99 -27.70 7.38
CA GLU A 556 -1.68 -29.11 7.32
C GLU A 556 -2.87 -29.95 6.88
N GLU A 557 -2.59 -30.99 6.10
CA GLU A 557 -3.59 -31.99 5.79
C GLU A 557 -3.68 -33.04 6.91
N THR A 558 -4.88 -33.24 7.45
CA THR A 558 -5.09 -34.11 8.62
C THR A 558 -5.42 -35.54 8.24
N ASN A 559 -6.01 -35.78 7.05
CA ASN A 559 -6.37 -37.11 6.58
C ASN A 559 -5.58 -37.52 5.32
N ARG A 560 -5.41 -38.83 5.12
CA ARG A 560 -4.62 -39.36 4.00
C ARG A 560 -5.36 -39.13 2.68
N SER A 561 -4.95 -38.12 1.93
CA SER A 561 -5.32 -37.96 0.53
C SER A 561 -4.06 -37.93 -0.34
N ALA A 562 -4.24 -38.05 -1.65
CA ALA A 562 -3.15 -37.88 -2.60
C ALA A 562 -3.25 -36.52 -3.32
N HIS A 563 -4.04 -35.61 -2.76
CA HIS A 563 -4.19 -34.23 -3.20
C HIS A 563 -2.96 -33.41 -2.79
N PHE A 564 -2.74 -32.28 -3.44
CA PHE A 564 -1.61 -31.43 -3.10
C PHE A 564 -1.99 -29.96 -3.03
N PHE A 565 -1.28 -29.21 -2.18
CA PHE A 565 -1.50 -27.80 -1.98
C PHE A 565 -1.05 -26.96 -3.17
N ALA A 566 -1.84 -25.93 -3.46
CA ALA A 566 -1.48 -24.86 -4.37
C ALA A 566 -1.68 -23.51 -3.69
N LEU A 567 -0.79 -22.57 -4.00
CA LEU A 567 -0.74 -21.25 -3.38
C LEU A 567 -0.78 -20.19 -4.48
N SER A 568 -1.81 -19.33 -4.51
CA SER A 568 -1.96 -18.31 -5.54
C SER A 568 -2.20 -16.90 -5.00
N ASP A 569 -1.66 -15.89 -5.70
CA ASP A 569 -1.95 -14.47 -5.43
C ASP A 569 -3.30 -14.08 -6.07
N LEU A 570 -4.13 -13.36 -5.33
CA LEU A 570 -5.44 -12.87 -5.77
C LEU A 570 -5.37 -11.80 -6.87
N ARG A 571 -4.30 -10.99 -6.91
CA ARG A 571 -4.19 -9.84 -7.84
C ARG A 571 -3.72 -10.25 -9.23
N TYR A 572 -2.76 -11.16 -9.31
CA TYR A 572 -2.07 -11.51 -10.56
C TYR A 572 -2.36 -12.93 -11.04
N GLY A 573 -3.02 -13.76 -10.23
CA GLY A 573 -3.27 -15.17 -10.56
C GLY A 573 -1.99 -16.02 -10.64
N SER A 574 -0.84 -15.49 -10.23
CA SER A 574 0.42 -16.21 -10.17
C SER A 574 0.39 -17.25 -9.05
N PHE A 575 1.18 -18.31 -9.22
CA PHE A 575 1.29 -19.38 -8.24
C PHE A 575 2.68 -19.40 -7.62
N GLY A 576 2.74 -19.44 -6.28
CA GLY A 576 3.98 -19.72 -5.53
C GLY A 576 4.24 -21.22 -5.39
N LEU A 577 3.17 -22.03 -5.40
CA LEU A 577 3.20 -23.48 -5.25
C LEU A 577 2.08 -24.13 -6.07
N GLY A 578 2.36 -25.27 -6.69
CA GLY A 578 1.35 -26.17 -7.26
C GLY A 578 0.57 -25.65 -8.47
N GLY A 579 1.00 -24.55 -9.12
CA GLY A 579 0.27 -23.93 -10.23
C GLY A 579 0.31 -24.69 -11.57
N ASP A 580 1.31 -25.55 -11.76
CA ASP A 580 1.49 -26.42 -12.93
C ASP A 580 0.67 -27.71 -12.84
N LYS A 581 -0.22 -27.82 -11.85
CA LYS A 581 -1.01 -29.02 -11.55
C LYS A 581 -0.15 -30.26 -11.29
N LYS A 582 1.08 -30.07 -10.78
CA LYS A 582 1.97 -31.16 -10.36
C LYS A 582 2.32 -31.03 -8.88
N GLN A 583 2.37 -32.17 -8.18
CA GLN A 583 2.79 -32.20 -6.78
C GLN A 583 4.27 -31.80 -6.68
N SER A 584 4.55 -30.80 -5.84
CA SER A 584 5.91 -30.32 -5.58
C SER A 584 6.59 -31.18 -4.53
N SER A 585 7.92 -31.29 -4.60
CA SER A 585 8.74 -31.86 -3.52
C SER A 585 8.89 -30.88 -2.36
N SER A 586 9.29 -31.37 -1.18
CA SER A 586 9.57 -30.52 -0.01
C SER A 586 10.56 -29.41 -0.38
N THR A 587 10.17 -28.15 -0.14
CA THR A 587 10.93 -26.99 -0.59
C THR A 587 10.65 -25.76 0.25
N LYS A 588 11.65 -24.89 0.36
CA LYS A 588 11.49 -23.53 0.89
C LYS A 588 11.48 -22.54 -0.27
N PHE A 589 10.57 -21.57 -0.22
CA PHE A 589 10.45 -20.57 -1.25
C PHE A 589 9.91 -19.26 -0.67
N VAL A 590 10.35 -18.15 -1.25
CA VAL A 590 9.84 -16.83 -0.91
C VAL A 590 8.65 -16.53 -1.79
N TYR A 591 7.54 -16.13 -1.18
CA TYR A 591 6.34 -15.72 -1.90
C TYR A 591 5.65 -14.60 -1.13
N VAL A 592 5.16 -13.57 -1.84
CA VAL A 592 4.48 -12.38 -1.27
C VAL A 592 5.18 -11.77 -0.04
N GLY A 593 6.51 -11.70 -0.06
CA GLY A 593 7.32 -11.09 1.00
C GLY A 593 7.49 -11.93 2.27
N ALA A 594 7.17 -13.23 2.23
CA ALA A 594 7.38 -14.17 3.34
C ALA A 594 8.01 -15.49 2.88
N MET A 595 8.77 -16.13 3.77
CA MET A 595 9.30 -17.47 3.53
C MET A 595 8.21 -18.51 3.79
N PHE A 596 7.97 -19.41 2.83
CA PHE A 596 7.12 -20.58 3.01
C PHE A 596 7.99 -21.84 3.07
N ASP A 597 7.77 -22.67 4.09
CA ASP A 597 8.37 -24.00 4.23
C ASP A 597 7.27 -25.04 3.98
N TYR A 598 7.34 -25.66 2.80
CA TYR A 598 6.42 -26.71 2.37
C TYR A 598 7.09 -28.08 2.51
N LYS A 599 6.45 -28.98 3.25
CA LYS A 599 6.93 -30.32 3.55
C LYS A 599 5.92 -31.38 3.13
N LEU A 600 6.38 -32.31 2.31
CA LEU A 600 5.67 -33.50 1.91
C LEU A 600 6.21 -34.71 2.71
N THR A 601 5.36 -35.34 3.51
CA THR A 601 5.75 -36.51 4.30
C THR A 601 5.42 -37.80 3.54
N THR A 602 6.42 -38.38 2.87
CA THR A 602 6.28 -39.54 1.97
C THR A 602 5.66 -40.78 2.64
N SER A 603 5.92 -41.01 3.92
CA SER A 603 5.39 -42.16 4.67
C SER A 603 3.88 -42.09 4.97
N LYS A 604 3.29 -40.88 4.97
CA LYS A 604 1.86 -40.67 5.29
C LYS A 604 1.06 -40.00 4.17
N HIS A 605 1.74 -39.46 3.14
CA HIS A 605 1.15 -38.59 2.11
C HIS A 605 0.43 -37.38 2.71
N ASN A 606 0.90 -36.90 3.86
CA ASN A 606 0.40 -35.67 4.47
C ASN A 606 1.31 -34.51 4.06
N GLU A 607 0.69 -33.43 3.62
CA GLU A 607 1.35 -32.17 3.29
C GLU A 607 1.20 -31.17 4.42
N SER A 608 2.23 -30.36 4.62
CA SER A 608 2.20 -29.23 5.54
C SER A 608 2.92 -28.04 4.94
N MET A 609 2.43 -26.84 5.25
CA MET A 609 2.97 -25.57 4.79
C MET A 609 2.98 -24.60 5.96
N THR A 610 4.15 -24.03 6.24
CA THR A 610 4.33 -23.08 7.34
C THR A 610 4.97 -21.79 6.86
N SER A 611 4.64 -20.66 7.50
CA SER A 611 5.29 -19.38 7.24
C SER A 611 5.29 -18.50 8.49
N PRO A 612 6.42 -17.88 8.87
CA PRO A 612 6.45 -16.94 9.99
C PRO A 612 5.64 -15.65 9.70
N GLY A 613 5.48 -15.28 8.43
CA GLY A 613 4.91 -14.00 8.02
C GLY A 613 5.79 -12.78 8.37
N PRO A 614 5.26 -11.55 8.28
CA PRO A 614 3.90 -11.23 7.83
C PRO A 614 3.74 -11.47 6.33
N ILE A 615 2.65 -12.11 5.94
CA ILE A 615 2.23 -12.18 4.54
C ILE A 615 1.88 -10.77 4.06
N ARG A 616 2.41 -10.30 2.93
CA ARG A 616 2.25 -8.88 2.55
C ARG A 616 1.05 -8.61 1.65
N HIS A 617 0.50 -9.64 1.03
CA HIS A 617 -0.69 -9.58 0.17
C HIS A 617 -1.56 -10.80 0.38
N ASP A 618 -2.86 -10.68 0.14
CA ASP A 618 -3.78 -11.80 0.33
C ASP A 618 -3.43 -12.98 -0.60
N VAL A 619 -3.33 -14.18 -0.01
CA VAL A 619 -2.96 -15.40 -0.74
C VAL A 619 -4.02 -16.48 -0.53
N ARG A 620 -4.41 -17.15 -1.62
CA ARG A 620 -5.32 -18.29 -1.57
C ARG A 620 -4.55 -19.59 -1.39
N VAL A 621 -4.93 -20.34 -0.36
CA VAL A 621 -4.55 -21.72 -0.18
C VAL A 621 -5.63 -22.58 -0.84
N MET A 622 -5.20 -23.43 -1.75
CA MET A 622 -6.06 -24.30 -2.55
C MET A 622 -5.52 -25.72 -2.51
N LEU A 623 -6.36 -26.66 -2.90
CA LEU A 623 -6.03 -28.08 -2.98
C LEU A 623 -6.33 -28.57 -4.40
N TYR A 624 -5.34 -29.13 -5.07
CA TYR A 624 -5.53 -29.75 -6.37
C TYR A 624 -5.88 -31.24 -6.19
N PRO A 625 -7.03 -31.68 -6.71
CA PRO A 625 -7.47 -33.05 -6.54
C PRO A 625 -6.65 -34.03 -7.38
N ASN A 626 -6.51 -35.24 -6.86
CA ASN A 626 -5.89 -36.38 -7.53
C ASN A 626 -7.01 -37.32 -7.96
N ARG A 627 -6.74 -38.23 -8.89
CA ARG A 627 -7.68 -39.12 -9.58
C ARG A 627 -8.61 -39.91 -8.64
N LEU A 628 -8.21 -40.14 -7.39
CA LEU A 628 -9.01 -40.87 -6.40
C LEU A 628 -10.15 -40.06 -5.75
N LEU A 629 -10.17 -38.72 -5.93
CA LEU A 629 -11.21 -37.79 -5.43
C LEU A 629 -11.66 -38.03 -3.98
N LYS A 630 -10.74 -38.42 -3.10
CA LYS A 630 -11.04 -38.70 -1.69
C LYS A 630 -11.42 -37.40 -0.96
N LYS A 631 -12.19 -37.53 0.12
CA LYS A 631 -12.43 -36.39 1.03
C LYS A 631 -11.09 -35.98 1.66
N SER A 632 -10.75 -34.69 1.61
CA SER A 632 -9.59 -34.12 2.30
C SER A 632 -10.03 -33.13 3.37
N ALA A 633 -9.35 -33.17 4.50
CA ALA A 633 -9.53 -32.31 5.64
C ALA A 633 -8.22 -31.56 5.91
N VAL A 634 -8.31 -30.23 5.90
CA VAL A 634 -7.17 -29.34 6.06
C VAL A 634 -7.37 -28.54 7.34
N PHE A 635 -6.43 -28.66 8.26
CA PHE A 635 -6.32 -27.79 9.42
C PHE A 635 -5.49 -26.56 9.05
N PHE A 636 -5.91 -25.41 9.56
CA PHE A 636 -5.16 -24.16 9.38
C PHE A 636 -5.15 -23.37 10.68
N ARG A 637 -4.07 -22.64 10.89
CA ARG A 637 -3.87 -21.71 12.00
C ARG A 637 -3.00 -20.54 11.53
N TYR A 638 -3.35 -19.32 11.92
CA TYR A 638 -2.53 -18.14 11.70
C TYR A 638 -2.93 -17.02 12.67
N THR A 639 -2.08 -16.01 12.81
CA THR A 639 -2.28 -14.86 13.69
C THR A 639 -2.53 -13.60 12.87
N VAL A 640 -3.54 -12.81 13.26
CA VAL A 640 -3.90 -11.52 12.63
C VAL A 640 -4.25 -10.46 13.68
N PRO A 641 -4.15 -9.16 13.37
CA PRO A 641 -4.62 -8.09 14.24
C PRO A 641 -6.06 -8.32 14.74
N LYS A 642 -6.37 -7.90 15.98
CA LYS A 642 -7.70 -8.12 16.58
C LYS A 642 -8.86 -7.47 15.78
N ASP A 643 -8.56 -6.41 15.05
CA ASP A 643 -9.45 -5.67 14.17
C ASP A 643 -9.55 -6.24 12.75
N ASP A 644 -8.75 -7.25 12.41
CA ASP A 644 -8.90 -8.00 11.17
C ASP A 644 -10.08 -8.98 11.29
N PHE A 645 -11.12 -8.73 10.50
CA PHE A 645 -12.33 -9.54 10.43
C PHE A 645 -12.53 -10.18 9.06
N THR A 646 -11.45 -10.37 8.30
CA THR A 646 -11.51 -10.81 6.89
C THR A 646 -12.12 -12.21 6.75
N LEU A 647 -11.77 -13.15 7.64
CA LEU A 647 -12.37 -14.49 7.62
C LEU A 647 -13.87 -14.44 7.96
N GLU A 648 -14.26 -13.68 8.98
CA GLU A 648 -15.65 -13.52 9.40
C GLU A 648 -16.48 -12.84 8.29
N LYS A 649 -15.93 -11.79 7.64
CA LYS A 649 -16.55 -11.15 6.48
C LYS A 649 -16.72 -12.10 5.29
N ASN A 650 -15.77 -13.02 5.10
CA ASN A 650 -15.81 -14.02 4.04
C ASN A 650 -16.78 -15.15 4.35
N LYS A 651 -16.97 -15.53 5.63
CA LYS A 651 -17.82 -16.64 6.06
C LYS A 651 -19.29 -16.26 6.25
N TYR A 652 -19.57 -15.04 6.70
CA TYR A 652 -20.92 -14.63 7.08
C TYR A 652 -21.54 -13.60 6.14
N ILE A 653 -22.87 -13.55 6.07
CA ILE A 653 -23.61 -12.56 5.27
C ILE A 653 -24.89 -12.13 5.99
N TRP A 654 -25.23 -10.85 5.86
CA TRP A 654 -26.55 -10.36 6.25
C TRP A 654 -27.61 -10.75 5.21
N LYS A 655 -28.70 -11.37 5.65
CA LYS A 655 -29.87 -11.66 4.81
C LYS A 655 -31.15 -11.11 5.44
N PHE A 656 -32.13 -10.81 4.59
CA PHE A 656 -33.46 -10.39 5.02
C PHE A 656 -34.08 -11.47 5.94
N LYS A 657 -34.56 -11.06 7.11
CA LYS A 657 -35.30 -11.92 8.05
C LYS A 657 -36.80 -11.71 7.90
N SER A 658 -37.26 -10.49 8.17
CA SER A 658 -38.67 -10.09 8.14
C SER A 658 -38.79 -8.57 8.21
N TRP A 659 -40.01 -8.04 8.10
CA TRP A 659 -40.30 -6.65 8.48
C TRP A 659 -40.51 -6.54 9.99
N SER A 660 -40.14 -5.39 10.57
CA SER A 660 -40.55 -5.04 11.93
C SER A 660 -42.06 -4.82 12.00
N SER A 661 -42.63 -4.85 13.20
CA SER A 661 -44.00 -4.40 13.41
C SER A 661 -44.18 -2.96 12.90
N CYS A 662 -45.36 -2.69 12.31
CA CYS A 662 -45.72 -1.34 11.89
C CYS A 662 -45.75 -0.41 13.11
N SER A 663 -45.21 0.80 12.97
CA SER A 663 -45.12 1.80 14.04
C SER A 663 -46.49 2.23 14.61
N VAL A 664 -47.59 1.88 13.94
CA VAL A 664 -48.96 2.19 14.33
C VAL A 664 -49.79 0.91 14.40
N THR A 665 -50.84 0.92 15.21
CA THR A 665 -51.84 -0.15 15.31
C THR A 665 -53.02 0.04 14.33
N CYS A 666 -53.25 1.24 13.82
CA CYS A 666 -54.20 1.59 12.76
C CYS A 666 -53.64 2.74 11.90
N GLY A 667 -54.12 2.92 10.67
CA GLY A 667 -53.69 3.98 9.76
C GLY A 667 -52.30 3.77 9.13
N THR A 668 -51.68 4.85 8.63
CA THR A 668 -50.37 4.77 7.97
C THR A 668 -49.22 4.97 8.95
N GLY A 669 -48.30 4.00 9.01
CA GLY A 669 -47.07 4.06 9.81
C GLY A 669 -45.83 3.71 8.99
N GLN A 670 -44.75 3.41 9.70
CA GLN A 670 -43.48 2.97 9.12
C GLN A 670 -43.08 1.61 9.69
N GLN A 671 -42.48 0.77 8.84
CA GLN A 671 -41.82 -0.47 9.23
C GLN A 671 -40.40 -0.48 8.68
N THR A 672 -39.51 -1.15 9.40
CA THR A 672 -38.09 -1.28 9.04
C THR A 672 -37.76 -2.72 8.69
N ILE A 673 -36.78 -2.93 7.82
CA ILE A 673 -36.29 -4.27 7.50
C ILE A 673 -35.48 -4.83 8.68
N LEU A 674 -35.81 -6.05 9.12
CA LEU A 674 -35.01 -6.84 10.05
C LEU A 674 -34.13 -7.82 9.26
N TYR A 675 -32.87 -7.95 9.67
CA TYR A 675 -31.88 -8.82 9.04
C TYR A 675 -31.47 -9.93 10.00
N LYS A 676 -30.93 -11.02 9.44
CA LYS A 676 -30.29 -12.10 10.19
C LYS A 676 -28.91 -12.38 9.64
N CYS A 677 -28.03 -12.85 10.51
CA CYS A 677 -26.70 -13.32 10.15
C CYS A 677 -26.79 -14.77 9.66
N LEU A 678 -26.28 -15.07 8.46
CA LEU A 678 -26.20 -16.43 7.94
C LEU A 678 -24.75 -16.82 7.65
N ASP A 679 -24.43 -18.09 7.85
CA ASP A 679 -23.22 -18.70 7.31
C ASP A 679 -23.36 -18.96 5.80
N LYS A 680 -22.38 -18.54 4.99
CA LYS A 680 -22.47 -18.59 3.53
C LYS A 680 -22.46 -20.03 2.98
N ASP A 681 -21.78 -20.95 3.66
CA ASP A 681 -21.61 -22.34 3.22
C ASP A 681 -22.81 -23.20 3.64
N SER A 682 -23.13 -23.23 4.93
CA SER A 682 -24.19 -24.07 5.52
C SER A 682 -25.60 -23.48 5.37
N LYS A 683 -25.72 -22.16 5.15
CA LYS A 683 -27.00 -21.40 5.16
C LYS A 683 -27.71 -21.33 6.51
N GLU A 684 -27.07 -21.74 7.59
CA GLU A 684 -27.65 -21.70 8.94
C GLU A 684 -27.63 -20.29 9.55
N GLU A 685 -28.60 -20.01 10.43
CA GLU A 685 -28.72 -18.74 11.17
C GLU A 685 -27.72 -18.70 12.32
N MET A 686 -26.92 -17.65 12.35
CA MET A 686 -25.86 -17.41 13.34
C MET A 686 -26.23 -16.20 14.21
N ASP A 687 -25.62 -16.13 15.38
CA ASP A 687 -25.71 -14.96 16.27
C ASP A 687 -25.25 -13.68 15.55
N GLU A 688 -25.97 -12.56 15.74
CA GLU A 688 -25.66 -11.28 15.10
C GLU A 688 -24.23 -10.80 15.33
N LYS A 689 -23.59 -11.21 16.45
CA LYS A 689 -22.19 -10.88 16.75
C LYS A 689 -21.19 -11.34 15.68
N TYR A 690 -21.50 -12.39 14.92
CA TYR A 690 -20.63 -12.89 13.85
C TYR A 690 -20.68 -12.02 12.59
N CYS A 691 -21.80 -11.32 12.37
CA CYS A 691 -21.98 -10.39 11.25
C CYS A 691 -21.72 -8.92 11.62
N ARG A 692 -21.40 -8.60 12.89
CA ARG A 692 -21.23 -7.22 13.39
C ARG A 692 -20.18 -6.39 12.63
N PHE A 693 -19.23 -7.05 11.98
CA PHE A 693 -18.12 -6.43 11.24
C PHE A 693 -18.37 -6.33 9.73
N LEU A 694 -19.48 -6.90 9.24
CA LEU A 694 -19.96 -6.65 7.88
C LEU A 694 -20.60 -5.26 7.83
N LYS A 695 -20.60 -4.64 6.65
CA LYS A 695 -21.34 -3.39 6.42
C LYS A 695 -22.78 -3.59 6.87
N ALA A 696 -23.23 -2.81 7.84
CA ALA A 696 -24.57 -2.88 8.37
C ALA A 696 -25.58 -2.76 7.21
N PRO A 697 -26.58 -3.65 7.11
CA PRO A 697 -27.61 -3.53 6.11
C PRO A 697 -28.32 -2.18 6.23
N ARG A 698 -28.80 -1.64 5.11
CA ARG A 698 -29.58 -0.41 5.15
C ARG A 698 -30.82 -0.62 6.01
N LYS A 699 -31.04 0.27 6.98
CA LYS A 699 -32.29 0.33 7.75
C LYS A 699 -33.33 1.09 6.93
N ASP A 700 -33.73 0.50 5.80
CA ASP A 700 -34.75 1.11 4.95
C ASP A 700 -36.09 1.14 5.69
N LYS A 701 -36.69 2.32 5.77
CA LYS A 701 -38.02 2.56 6.34
C LYS A 701 -39.01 2.60 5.20
N VAL A 702 -39.97 1.69 5.20
CA VAL A 702 -41.04 1.62 4.20
C VAL A 702 -42.37 1.90 4.87
N ARG A 703 -43.27 2.56 4.14
CA ARG A 703 -44.63 2.86 4.60
C ARG A 703 -45.39 1.55 4.79
N CYS A 704 -46.01 1.38 5.96
CA CYS A 704 -47.00 0.34 6.21
C CYS A 704 -48.37 1.00 6.38
N SER A 705 -49.40 0.35 5.86
CA SER A 705 -50.79 0.79 6.01
C SER A 705 -51.56 -0.30 6.75
N ARG A 706 -52.19 0.08 7.86
CA ARG A 706 -53.17 -0.73 8.61
C ARG A 706 -54.55 -0.12 8.44
N ASP A 707 -55.58 -0.81 8.93
CA ASP A 707 -56.98 -0.38 8.80
C ASP A 707 -57.19 1.06 9.26
N GLN A 708 -58.11 1.78 8.60
CA GLN A 708 -58.42 3.17 8.92
C GLN A 708 -58.72 3.32 10.42
N CYS A 709 -58.00 4.21 11.09
CA CYS A 709 -58.35 4.60 12.46
C CYS A 709 -59.75 5.21 12.41
N GLY A 710 -60.75 4.50 12.91
CA GLY A 710 -62.10 5.05 13.04
C GLY A 710 -62.03 6.36 13.82
N LEU A 711 -62.70 7.41 13.32
CA LEU A 711 -62.94 8.61 14.10
C LEU A 711 -63.79 8.21 15.31
N VAL A 712 -63.22 8.39 16.49
CA VAL A 712 -63.84 8.10 17.78
C VAL A 712 -63.82 9.39 18.58
N SER A 713 -64.98 9.94 18.89
CA SER A 713 -65.10 11.05 19.84
C SER A 713 -65.56 10.53 21.19
N PHE A 714 -65.05 11.13 22.27
CA PHE A 714 -65.43 10.82 23.64
C PHE A 714 -66.13 12.02 24.26
N ASN A 715 -67.14 11.80 25.10
CA ASN A 715 -67.86 12.86 25.84
C ASN A 715 -68.32 12.37 27.22
N PHE A 716 -68.50 13.29 28.16
CA PHE A 716 -69.13 13.01 29.45
C PHE A 716 -70.65 13.14 29.38
N VAL A 717 -71.38 12.14 29.89
CA VAL A 717 -72.85 12.10 29.93
C VAL A 717 -73.31 11.92 31.38
N MET A 718 -74.34 12.66 31.81
CA MET A 718 -74.88 12.56 33.17
C MET A 718 -75.72 11.28 33.31
N ALA A 719 -75.45 10.49 34.36
CA ALA A 719 -76.00 9.15 34.54
C ALA A 719 -77.38 9.12 35.19
N ASN A 720 -77.70 10.11 36.04
CA ASN A 720 -78.93 10.16 36.81
C ASN A 720 -79.32 11.61 37.14
N ASN A 721 -80.47 11.80 37.80
CA ASN A 721 -80.82 13.09 38.41
C ASN A 721 -80.03 13.34 39.72
N TYR A 722 -79.99 14.59 40.18
CA TYR A 722 -79.34 14.96 41.45
C TYR A 722 -79.92 14.19 42.65
N SER A 723 -79.06 13.78 43.59
CA SER A 723 -79.43 13.12 44.85
C SER A 723 -80.30 14.01 45.76
N GLU A 724 -80.88 13.42 46.81
CA GLU A 724 -81.46 14.19 47.92
C GLU A 724 -80.40 15.05 48.63
N CYS A 725 -80.84 16.06 49.39
CA CYS A 725 -79.96 17.02 50.06
C CYS A 725 -79.27 16.36 51.25
N ASP A 726 -77.93 16.40 51.30
CA ASP A 726 -77.14 15.74 52.35
C ASP A 726 -77.14 16.45 53.72
N ALA A 727 -77.83 17.59 53.85
CA ALA A 727 -77.91 18.35 55.09
C ALA A 727 -79.13 17.96 55.94
N ASP A 728 -78.93 18.00 57.26
CA ASP A 728 -79.99 17.84 58.24
C ASP A 728 -81.06 18.93 58.12
N CYS A 729 -82.28 18.59 58.56
CA CYS A 729 -83.46 19.45 58.47
C CYS A 729 -83.19 20.91 58.86
N GLY A 730 -83.61 21.87 58.02
CA GLY A 730 -83.43 23.31 58.21
C GLY A 730 -82.05 23.89 57.84
N LYS A 731 -81.04 23.08 57.51
CA LYS A 731 -79.71 23.55 57.07
C LYS A 731 -79.54 23.50 55.54
N SER A 732 -78.56 24.23 55.02
CA SER A 732 -78.12 24.17 53.63
C SER A 732 -77.11 23.03 53.42
N GLY A 733 -77.31 22.23 52.38
CA GLY A 733 -76.47 21.07 52.01
C GLY A 733 -76.09 21.05 50.54
N LEU A 734 -75.63 19.90 50.07
CA LEU A 734 -75.25 19.60 48.69
C LEU A 734 -76.05 18.42 48.13
N GLN A 735 -76.37 18.51 46.84
CA GLN A 735 -76.84 17.37 46.04
C GLN A 735 -75.74 16.97 45.05
N THR A 736 -75.58 15.67 44.83
CA THR A 736 -74.56 15.12 43.92
C THR A 736 -75.23 14.39 42.75
N GLN A 737 -74.67 14.52 41.54
CA GLN A 737 -75.12 13.84 40.32
C GLN A 737 -73.97 12.99 39.74
N MET A 738 -74.25 11.78 39.27
CA MET A 738 -73.24 10.88 38.68
C MET A 738 -73.08 11.14 37.17
N TYR A 739 -71.91 10.87 36.61
CA TYR A 739 -71.63 10.92 35.16
C TYR A 739 -70.77 9.73 34.72
N PHE A 740 -70.80 9.39 33.44
CA PHE A 740 -69.93 8.40 32.81
C PHE A 740 -69.34 8.92 31.49
N CYS A 741 -68.32 8.23 30.97
CA CYS A 741 -67.71 8.54 29.68
C CYS A 741 -68.36 7.70 28.58
N GLU A 742 -68.73 8.34 27.47
CA GLU A 742 -69.33 7.69 26.30
C GLU A 742 -68.40 7.82 25.08
N LYS A 743 -68.32 6.76 24.29
CA LYS A 743 -67.59 6.68 23.02
C LYS A 743 -68.58 6.71 21.86
N THR A 744 -68.45 7.68 20.96
CA THR A 744 -69.21 7.76 19.70
C THR A 744 -68.33 7.30 18.54
N GLN A 745 -68.84 6.37 17.74
CA GLN A 745 -68.17 5.87 16.53
C GLN A 745 -68.64 6.65 15.30
N ALA A 746 -67.83 6.69 14.24
CA ALA A 746 -68.17 7.37 12.98
C ALA A 746 -69.49 6.90 12.33
N SER A 747 -70.00 5.73 12.71
CA SER A 747 -71.32 5.19 12.31
C SER A 747 -72.51 5.83 13.06
N GLY A 748 -72.26 6.70 14.03
CA GLY A 748 -73.27 7.30 14.90
C GLY A 748 -73.67 6.42 16.11
N SER A 749 -73.07 5.23 16.29
CA SER A 749 -73.34 4.39 17.46
C SER A 749 -72.57 4.86 18.69
N TYR A 750 -73.19 4.71 19.86
CA TYR A 750 -72.66 5.14 21.16
C TYR A 750 -72.56 3.97 22.14
N SER A 751 -71.50 3.98 22.97
CA SER A 751 -71.26 2.98 24.02
C SER A 751 -70.58 3.60 25.22
N GLN A 752 -71.02 3.26 26.43
CA GLN A 752 -70.35 3.65 27.68
C GLN A 752 -68.97 2.98 27.78
N VAL A 753 -67.96 3.77 28.13
CA VAL A 753 -66.57 3.33 28.30
C VAL A 753 -66.01 3.81 29.64
N ASP A 754 -64.83 3.30 30.00
CA ASP A 754 -64.15 3.69 31.23
C ASP A 754 -63.85 5.20 31.27
N THR A 755 -63.89 5.80 32.46
CA THR A 755 -63.73 7.26 32.63
C THR A 755 -62.33 7.75 32.26
N SER A 756 -61.31 6.89 32.25
CA SER A 756 -59.95 7.22 31.80
C SER A 756 -59.89 7.71 30.34
N TYR A 757 -60.80 7.24 29.47
CA TYR A 757 -60.86 7.65 28.06
C TYR A 757 -61.32 9.11 27.87
N CYS A 758 -62.07 9.67 28.84
CA CYS A 758 -62.47 11.08 28.85
C CYS A 758 -61.57 11.96 29.73
N SER A 759 -60.44 11.46 30.23
CA SER A 759 -59.56 12.19 31.17
C SER A 759 -59.01 13.52 30.65
N HIS A 760 -58.90 13.67 29.34
CA HIS A 760 -58.46 14.89 28.66
C HIS A 760 -59.57 15.95 28.55
N LEU A 761 -60.82 15.60 28.84
CA LEU A 761 -61.97 16.51 28.84
C LEU A 761 -62.17 17.06 30.25
N THR A 762 -62.69 18.28 30.34
CA THR A 762 -62.98 18.89 31.65
C THR A 762 -64.18 18.17 32.29
N PRO A 763 -64.04 17.60 33.50
CA PRO A 763 -65.14 16.87 34.15
C PRO A 763 -66.33 17.79 34.48
N PRO A 764 -67.58 17.29 34.38
CA PRO A 764 -68.76 18.06 34.78
C PRO A 764 -68.77 18.37 36.28
N LYS A 765 -69.32 19.53 36.66
CA LYS A 765 -69.51 19.87 38.08
C LYS A 765 -70.65 19.03 38.67
N VAL A 766 -70.30 18.04 39.49
CA VAL A 766 -71.24 17.06 40.04
C VAL A 766 -71.98 17.50 41.30
N ARG A 767 -71.60 18.63 41.92
CA ARG A 767 -72.19 19.09 43.20
C ARG A 767 -72.90 20.43 43.04
N ARG A 768 -74.11 20.55 43.59
CA ARG A 768 -74.85 21.82 43.69
C ARG A 768 -75.42 22.03 45.09
N LYS A 769 -75.66 23.29 45.49
CA LYS A 769 -76.23 23.64 46.81
C LYS A 769 -77.75 23.36 46.86
N CYS A 770 -78.24 22.90 48.01
CA CYS A 770 -79.65 22.64 48.32
C CYS A 770 -80.00 23.09 49.75
N ARG A 771 -81.29 23.06 50.12
CA ARG A 771 -81.79 23.39 51.48
C ARG A 771 -82.71 22.27 51.96
N ALA A 772 -82.48 21.75 53.17
CA ALA A 772 -83.21 20.62 53.73
C ALA A 772 -84.57 21.04 54.35
N PRO A 773 -85.59 20.15 54.38
CA PRO A 773 -86.93 20.43 54.94
C PRO A 773 -86.92 20.74 56.46
N PRO A 774 -87.96 21.38 57.06
CA PRO A 774 -87.98 21.80 58.47
C PRO A 774 -88.14 20.63 59.49
N CYS A 775 -87.59 20.77 60.71
CA CYS A 775 -87.60 19.74 61.76
C CYS A 775 -88.89 19.75 62.62
N ASN A 776 -89.62 18.63 62.72
CA ASN A 776 -90.82 18.46 63.58
C ASN A 776 -90.52 17.65 64.87
N SER A 777 -91.27 17.91 65.95
CA SER A 777 -91.22 17.20 67.25
C SER A 777 -92.13 15.97 67.28
N THR A 778 -91.73 14.90 67.98
CA THR A 778 -92.54 13.69 68.19
C THR A 778 -92.74 13.39 69.67
N VAL A 779 -93.98 13.02 70.04
CA VAL A 779 -94.40 12.61 71.38
C VAL A 779 -94.93 11.19 71.28
N HIS A 780 -94.56 10.32 72.22
CA HIS A 780 -95.11 8.95 72.32
C HIS A 780 -95.29 8.55 73.79
N PHE A 781 -96.08 7.51 74.05
CA PHE A 781 -96.41 7.01 75.38
C PHE A 781 -95.84 5.60 75.57
N GLN A 782 -95.48 5.21 76.80
CA GLN A 782 -94.96 3.88 77.14
C GLN A 782 -95.38 3.44 78.55
N TRP A 783 -95.42 2.13 78.79
CA TRP A 783 -95.69 1.56 80.12
C TRP A 783 -94.41 1.42 80.96
N SER A 784 -94.47 1.78 82.25
CA SER A 784 -93.45 1.54 83.26
C SER A 784 -93.93 0.49 84.27
N ILE A 785 -93.06 -0.40 84.73
CA ILE A 785 -93.40 -1.52 85.62
C ILE A 785 -92.46 -1.58 86.83
N SER A 786 -92.98 -1.95 88.01
CA SER A 786 -92.14 -2.19 89.19
C SER A 786 -91.34 -3.50 89.05
N GLU A 787 -90.07 -3.49 89.48
CA GLU A 787 -89.14 -4.60 89.24
C GLU A 787 -89.48 -5.90 90.00
N THR A 788 -90.21 -5.83 91.13
CA THR A 788 -90.54 -6.99 91.96
C THR A 788 -92.05 -7.25 92.05
N TRP A 789 -92.45 -8.53 92.00
CA TRP A 789 -93.82 -9.01 92.26
C TRP A 789 -94.04 -9.22 93.76
N SER A 790 -95.27 -9.05 94.25
CA SER A 790 -95.63 -9.33 95.65
C SER A 790 -95.52 -10.82 96.01
N ASP A 791 -95.29 -11.15 97.29
CA ASP A 791 -95.19 -12.54 97.77
C ASP A 791 -96.49 -13.33 97.56
N CYS A 792 -96.38 -14.64 97.34
CA CYS A 792 -97.51 -15.49 97.01
C CYS A 792 -98.19 -16.11 98.25
N PRO A 793 -99.51 -15.91 98.47
CA PRO A 793 -100.27 -16.60 99.52
C PRO A 793 -100.55 -18.09 99.17
N CYS A 794 -100.60 -19.01 100.14
CA CYS A 794 -100.85 -20.44 99.90
C CYS A 794 -102.35 -20.80 99.69
N GLY A 795 -102.66 -21.64 98.70
CA GLY A 795 -104.02 -22.07 98.33
C GLY A 795 -104.22 -22.14 96.80
N ALA A 796 -105.08 -23.05 96.31
CA ALA A 796 -105.13 -23.49 94.91
C ALA A 796 -105.62 -22.47 93.85
N ASN A 797 -105.63 -21.16 94.14
CA ASN A 797 -106.01 -20.10 93.19
C ASN A 797 -105.40 -18.70 93.50
N ASN A 798 -104.17 -18.64 94.03
CA ASN A 798 -103.56 -17.36 94.42
C ASN A 798 -102.63 -16.75 93.34
N PHE A 799 -102.55 -15.42 93.31
CA PHE A 799 -101.83 -14.61 92.32
C PHE A 799 -100.87 -13.61 93.00
N GLN A 800 -99.73 -13.33 92.38
CA GLN A 800 -98.85 -12.19 92.72
C GLN A 800 -99.29 -10.94 91.95
N THR A 801 -99.13 -9.74 92.54
CA THR A 801 -99.39 -8.43 91.91
C THR A 801 -98.12 -7.60 91.74
N ARG A 802 -98.09 -6.67 90.77
CA ARG A 802 -97.06 -5.62 90.62
C ARG A 802 -97.69 -4.28 90.21
N ASN A 803 -96.97 -3.17 90.39
CA ASN A 803 -97.43 -1.85 89.92
C ASN A 803 -97.05 -1.61 88.46
N VAL A 804 -97.97 -1.03 87.69
CA VAL A 804 -97.80 -0.62 86.29
C VAL A 804 -98.30 0.82 86.17
N THR A 805 -97.52 1.74 85.60
CA THR A 805 -97.89 3.15 85.39
C THR A 805 -97.63 3.58 83.94
N CYS A 806 -98.45 4.49 83.40
CA CYS A 806 -98.27 5.05 82.06
C CYS A 806 -97.34 6.28 82.09
N GLN A 807 -96.42 6.36 81.14
CA GLN A 807 -95.48 7.49 81.01
C GLN A 807 -95.58 8.14 79.63
N ARG A 808 -95.62 9.47 79.59
CA ARG A 808 -95.52 10.28 78.37
C ARG A 808 -94.07 10.69 78.13
N VAL A 809 -93.54 10.33 76.96
CA VAL A 809 -92.17 10.64 76.54
C VAL A 809 -92.20 11.68 75.43
N SER A 810 -91.76 12.89 75.74
CA SER A 810 -91.63 13.98 74.77
C SER A 810 -90.20 14.10 74.28
N ILE A 811 -90.00 13.98 72.97
CA ILE A 811 -88.68 14.11 72.33
C ILE A 811 -88.61 15.44 71.59
N GLN A 812 -87.80 16.37 72.12
CA GLN A 812 -87.43 17.58 71.39
C GLN A 812 -86.11 17.35 70.67
N ARG A 813 -86.15 17.35 69.33
CA ARG A 813 -84.94 17.43 68.51
C ARG A 813 -84.52 18.90 68.39
N LYS A 814 -83.47 19.29 69.11
CA LYS A 814 -82.80 20.58 68.94
C LYS A 814 -81.49 20.39 68.16
N LEU A 815 -80.95 21.48 67.64
CA LEU A 815 -79.77 21.51 66.78
C LEU A 815 -78.49 20.92 67.38
N GLU A 816 -78.44 20.70 68.71
CA GLU A 816 -77.26 20.25 69.45
C GLU A 816 -77.47 18.92 70.20
N GLY A 817 -78.58 18.22 69.96
CA GLY A 817 -78.85 16.92 70.59
C GLY A 817 -80.30 16.72 70.99
N LYS A 818 -80.63 15.46 71.31
CA LYS A 818 -81.96 14.99 71.68
C LYS A 818 -82.18 15.22 73.18
N THR A 819 -83.17 16.04 73.54
CA THR A 819 -83.61 16.18 74.94
C THR A 819 -84.88 15.36 75.11
N GLU A 820 -84.88 14.45 76.08
CA GLU A 820 -85.99 13.54 76.38
C GLU A 820 -86.53 13.86 77.78
N SER A 821 -87.82 14.12 77.87
CA SER A 821 -88.53 14.36 79.14
C SER A 821 -89.63 13.31 79.32
N ILE A 822 -89.67 12.71 80.50
CA ILE A 822 -90.60 11.64 80.88
C ILE A 822 -91.46 12.12 82.05
N GLU A 823 -92.78 12.06 81.91
CA GLU A 823 -93.76 12.39 82.95
C GLU A 823 -94.76 11.24 83.12
N GLU A 824 -95.14 10.90 84.36
CA GLU A 824 -96.24 9.95 84.61
C GLU A 824 -97.59 10.60 84.29
N THR A 825 -98.43 9.88 83.56
CA THR A 825 -99.74 10.35 83.09
C THR A 825 -100.85 9.36 83.46
N ASP A 826 -102.10 9.70 83.13
CA ASP A 826 -103.25 8.84 83.36
C ASP A 826 -103.14 7.52 82.55
N GLU A 827 -103.57 6.40 83.14
CA GLU A 827 -103.50 5.07 82.49
C GLU A 827 -104.26 5.01 81.15
N GLY A 828 -105.28 5.87 80.97
CA GLY A 828 -106.05 5.95 79.72
C GLY A 828 -105.21 6.32 78.49
N ASP A 829 -104.09 7.03 78.67
CA ASP A 829 -103.25 7.51 77.55
C ASP A 829 -102.37 6.39 76.94
N CYS A 830 -102.11 5.31 77.68
CA CYS A 830 -101.34 4.16 77.20
C CYS A 830 -102.22 2.98 76.75
N ILE A 831 -103.55 3.11 76.80
CA ILE A 831 -104.51 1.99 76.62
C ILE A 831 -104.51 1.38 75.21
N ASN A 832 -104.03 2.13 74.21
CA ASN A 832 -103.93 1.72 72.81
C ASN A 832 -102.54 1.16 72.41
N LEU A 833 -101.62 1.00 73.38
CA LEU A 833 -100.32 0.39 73.12
C LEU A 833 -100.42 -1.15 73.09
N PRO A 834 -99.67 -1.82 72.21
CA PRO A 834 -99.92 -3.22 71.84
C PRO A 834 -99.66 -4.26 72.96
N GLU A 835 -98.98 -3.91 74.05
CA GLU A 835 -98.74 -4.81 75.19
C GLU A 835 -99.08 -4.11 76.52
N ASN A 836 -100.28 -4.37 77.06
CA ASN A 836 -100.62 -4.00 78.44
C ASN A 836 -99.94 -5.00 79.40
N PRO A 837 -98.97 -4.57 80.23
CA PRO A 837 -98.24 -5.48 81.09
C PRO A 837 -99.16 -6.07 82.17
N ALA A 838 -99.17 -7.40 82.30
CA ALA A 838 -100.03 -8.07 83.29
C ALA A 838 -99.77 -7.54 84.72
N ILE A 839 -100.84 -7.13 85.40
CA ILE A 839 -100.81 -6.65 86.80
C ILE A 839 -100.82 -7.83 87.77
N LYS A 840 -101.34 -8.99 87.36
CA LYS A 840 -101.45 -10.22 88.17
C LYS A 840 -100.88 -11.42 87.43
N ARG A 841 -100.19 -12.32 88.14
CA ARG A 841 -99.75 -13.62 87.59
C ARG A 841 -99.93 -14.76 88.61
N PRO A 842 -100.27 -15.99 88.18
CA PRO A 842 -100.43 -17.12 89.08
C PRO A 842 -99.07 -17.59 89.62
N CYS A 843 -99.05 -18.03 90.87
CA CYS A 843 -97.82 -18.46 91.51
C CYS A 843 -97.37 -19.84 91.01
N LYS A 844 -96.06 -20.02 90.80
CA LYS A 844 -95.47 -21.29 90.36
C LYS A 844 -94.73 -21.95 91.53
N GLY A 845 -95.37 -22.84 92.28
CA GLY A 845 -94.76 -23.59 93.39
C GLY A 845 -95.70 -24.63 94.02
N LEU A 846 -95.13 -25.78 94.43
CA LEU A 846 -95.81 -27.03 94.86
C LEU A 846 -96.70 -26.89 96.12
N PRO A 847 -97.74 -27.73 96.28
CA PRO A 847 -98.77 -27.59 97.31
C PRO A 847 -98.24 -27.74 98.73
N CYS A 848 -98.75 -26.90 99.63
CA CYS A 848 -98.43 -26.90 101.07
C CYS A 848 -98.84 -28.24 101.71
N GLY A 849 -97.94 -28.83 102.51
CA GLY A 849 -98.16 -30.10 103.22
C GLY A 849 -99.15 -30.01 104.40
N PRO A 850 -99.60 -31.14 104.97
CA PRO A 850 -100.64 -31.20 106.02
C PRO A 850 -100.02 -30.75 107.36
N MET A 851 -100.68 -30.00 108.25
CA MET A 851 -102.06 -30.00 108.76
C MET A 851 -102.49 -28.56 109.07
#